data_AF-A0A6I9Y485-F1
#
_entry.id   AF-A0A6I9Y485-F1
#
_cell.length_a   1.000
_cell.length_b   1.000
_cell.length_c   1.000
_cell.angle_alpha   90.00
_cell.angle_beta   90.00
_cell.angle_gamma   90.00
#
_symmetry.space_group_name_H-M   'P 1'
#
loop_
_entity.id
_entity.type
_entity.pdbx_description
1 polymer ?
#
loop_
_entity_poly.entity_id
_entity_poly.type
_entity_poly.pdbx_seq_one_letter_code
_entity_poly.pdbx_strand_id
1 'polypeptide(L)'
;MEYLAVLWQYKLICDCIAEVYLKRNNNSDQLSTFSEIRPFIAFCLKLTPATSQQLQGLYYLLDCYKVSADEISLLWSELAVAAFQAFWSSTVTTSPERWLSWQPFSMEEKMVSSSFMNSSIQGVGILNRAVFSKCLSEILTSSNKWSQWDTTGLPILSASRVTLGECLEKAEQLQEISKVLWTNAAFSSVAEFRHTDSRFQYVMLHKQLLALQNLIPVEMQEEYLRNCNKVFSKDLVALQYICKVLRDVGAQEMMPEQILCLWLTCVQQFCGQDIGLHNLPETVQRGSLWVNLGLLQIYLWLPQTMFDPAVKRKYKLKYAVEELHHLECERKTHRLSTQLHTGKDLEDEPINSHDHPHIRLLHQRIQKLKDQIARLDQKQAFRPQTPLFESLYQEVHQYVGSIAQVSKVQDLLTRLLKLLRADKSQAVQNVLNEEAAWQQSHHQFRRHLAESYAAFPDVVVPLQAAILQMQHGLRLVASEVHKATFDSFVSPAKLGSLVASLLSFPSIGSTFPTYLSHADTLCSVSSLEVLHGLKRLSLKYIAEESEKAQKMCLTQEQLLVNALLYLQCHALSKAGVDHKSLLLFRHLFQVIINEWDEQERQAQEEEEQKNSLYRYKTKSHGSGLSEEEEEEREFRRKFPLHEKDFEDITAQETLEGEMETEVVLEEAGPPEKTLLSHHSMKTVMRVHQQLCLSFAQTLWYQQNIPPNQSKLQLSLFLSCYQTGASLIAHFYPLIGSEINDNLHGSQL
;
A
#
# COMPACT_ATOMS: atom_id res chain seq x y z
N MET A 1 5.98 -6.45 -10.51
CA MET A 1 6.42 -5.28 -11.31
C MET A 1 5.79 -3.99 -10.83
N GLU A 2 4.47 -3.87 -10.87
CA GLU A 2 3.77 -2.62 -10.51
C GLU A 2 4.03 -2.15 -9.07
N TYR A 3 4.13 -3.07 -8.09
CA TYR A 3 4.52 -2.73 -6.71
C TYR A 3 5.88 -2.00 -6.64
N LEU A 4 6.91 -2.57 -7.28
CA LEU A 4 8.25 -1.99 -7.32
C LEU A 4 8.24 -0.65 -8.08
N ALA A 5 7.46 -0.57 -9.16
CA ALA A 5 7.32 0.61 -10.00
C ALA A 5 6.78 1.82 -9.20
N VAL A 6 5.70 1.63 -8.45
CA VAL A 6 5.09 2.67 -7.62
C VAL A 6 6.05 3.18 -6.56
N LEU A 7 6.79 2.28 -5.89
CA LEU A 7 7.74 2.66 -4.86
C LEU A 7 9.01 3.33 -5.41
N TRP A 8 9.52 2.85 -6.55
CA TRP A 8 10.62 3.53 -7.25
C TRP A 8 10.22 4.92 -7.71
N GLN A 9 9.02 5.08 -8.27
CA GLN A 9 8.48 6.39 -8.64
C GLN A 9 8.37 7.31 -7.42
N TYR A 10 7.84 6.80 -6.30
CA TYR A 10 7.71 7.57 -5.06
C TYR A 10 9.07 8.04 -4.54
N LYS A 11 10.05 7.13 -4.48
CA LYS A 11 11.42 7.44 -4.09
C LYS A 11 12.05 8.47 -5.01
N LEU A 12 11.99 8.24 -6.33
CA LEU A 12 12.57 9.14 -7.32
C LEU A 12 12.01 10.55 -7.20
N ILE A 13 10.70 10.68 -7.05
CA ILE A 13 10.05 11.99 -6.86
C ILE A 13 10.51 12.65 -5.56
N CYS A 14 10.58 11.89 -4.46
CA CYS A 14 11.11 12.40 -3.20
C CYS A 14 12.57 12.87 -3.36
N ASP A 15 13.42 12.10 -4.03
CA ASP A 15 14.82 12.44 -4.28
C ASP A 15 14.93 13.70 -5.14
N CYS A 16 14.22 13.79 -6.26
CA CYS A 16 14.20 14.98 -7.13
C CYS A 16 13.82 16.26 -6.36
N ILE A 17 12.79 16.19 -5.52
CA ILE A 17 12.32 17.35 -4.74
C ILE A 17 13.29 17.66 -3.59
N ALA A 18 13.83 16.63 -2.93
CA ALA A 18 14.80 16.78 -1.84
C ALA A 18 16.06 17.52 -2.29
N GLU A 19 16.54 17.25 -3.50
CA GLU A 19 17.75 17.86 -4.03
C GLU A 19 17.64 19.39 -4.15
N VAL A 20 16.48 19.89 -4.56
CA VAL A 20 16.21 21.33 -4.66
C VAL A 20 16.22 22.02 -3.29
N TYR A 21 15.52 21.43 -2.33
CA TYR A 21 15.27 22.10 -1.05
C TYR A 21 16.37 21.83 -0.02
N LEU A 22 17.06 20.69 -0.09
CA LEU A 22 18.07 20.30 0.90
C LEU A 22 19.50 20.63 0.49
N LYS A 23 19.86 20.56 -0.80
CA LYS A 23 21.24 20.81 -1.27
C LYS A 23 21.48 22.22 -1.81
N ARG A 24 20.53 23.15 -1.61
CA ARG A 24 20.58 24.54 -2.13
C ARG A 24 21.83 25.35 -1.73
N ASN A 25 22.62 24.90 -0.75
CA ASN A 25 23.73 25.67 -0.18
C ASN A 25 25.06 25.60 -0.98
N ASN A 26 25.25 24.65 -1.92
CA ASN A 26 26.49 24.55 -2.70
C ASN A 26 26.23 24.76 -4.20
N ASN A 27 26.41 25.98 -4.69
CA ASN A 27 26.22 26.33 -6.11
C ASN A 27 27.15 25.55 -7.08
N SER A 28 28.23 24.93 -6.60
CA SER A 28 29.12 24.08 -7.40
C SER A 28 28.63 22.63 -7.58
N ASP A 29 27.79 22.13 -6.67
CA ASP A 29 27.37 20.71 -6.62
C ASP A 29 26.02 20.47 -7.32
N GLN A 30 25.27 21.52 -7.65
CA GLN A 30 23.95 21.41 -8.28
C GLN A 30 24.02 20.84 -9.71
N LEU A 31 25.09 21.15 -10.46
CA LEU A 31 25.31 20.65 -11.83
C LEU A 31 25.81 19.20 -11.85
N SER A 32 26.62 18.77 -10.87
CA SER A 32 27.11 17.39 -10.78
C SER A 32 26.00 16.43 -10.34
N THR A 33 25.17 16.84 -9.38
CA THR A 33 24.17 15.95 -8.79
C THR A 33 22.99 15.64 -9.74
N PHE A 34 22.55 16.58 -10.57
CA PHE A 34 21.50 16.28 -11.57
C PHE A 34 21.98 15.31 -12.66
N SER A 35 23.28 15.32 -12.96
CA SER A 35 23.89 14.32 -13.85
C SER A 35 23.82 12.89 -13.28
N GLU A 36 23.70 12.75 -11.95
CA GLU A 36 23.52 11.47 -11.26
C GLU A 36 22.04 11.02 -11.23
N ILE A 37 21.10 11.97 -11.16
CA ILE A 37 19.64 11.70 -11.10
C ILE A 37 19.08 11.37 -12.49
N ARG A 38 19.57 12.00 -13.56
CA ARG A 38 19.08 11.80 -14.93
C ARG A 38 19.16 10.33 -15.40
N PRO A 39 20.27 9.59 -15.21
CA PRO A 39 20.34 8.15 -15.50
C PRO A 39 19.32 7.35 -14.69
N PHE A 40 19.08 7.76 -13.45
CA PHE A 40 18.13 7.11 -12.55
C PHE A 40 16.67 7.36 -12.98
N ILE A 41 16.32 8.57 -13.41
CA ILE A 41 15.02 8.86 -14.04
C ILE A 41 14.86 8.00 -15.31
N ALA A 42 15.86 7.97 -16.19
CA ALA A 42 15.80 7.17 -17.43
C ALA A 42 15.65 5.66 -17.14
N PHE A 43 16.32 5.15 -16.11
CA PHE A 43 16.19 3.77 -15.64
C PHE A 43 14.77 3.49 -15.12
N CYS A 44 14.24 4.35 -14.25
CA CYS A 44 12.89 4.21 -13.73
C CYS A 44 11.85 4.27 -14.85
N LEU A 45 11.93 5.23 -15.78
CA LEU A 45 10.97 5.31 -16.89
C LEU A 45 10.98 4.08 -17.82
N LYS A 46 12.12 3.38 -17.93
CA LYS A 46 12.23 2.15 -18.72
C LYS A 46 11.59 0.94 -18.04
N LEU A 47 11.55 0.91 -16.70
CA LEU A 47 11.17 -0.27 -15.91
C LEU A 47 9.85 -0.09 -15.13
N THR A 48 9.32 1.12 -15.07
CA THR A 48 8.08 1.47 -14.36
C THR A 48 6.89 1.38 -15.32
N PRO A 49 6.07 0.30 -15.26
CA PRO A 49 4.74 0.32 -15.89
C PRO A 49 3.87 1.38 -15.21
N ALA A 50 3.70 2.53 -15.87
CA ALA A 50 2.87 3.63 -15.40
C ALA A 50 2.21 4.33 -16.60
N THR A 51 1.11 5.06 -16.33
CA THR A 51 0.43 5.81 -17.39
C THR A 51 1.27 7.02 -17.83
N SER A 52 1.16 7.40 -19.10
CA SER A 52 1.93 8.54 -19.65
C SER A 52 1.72 9.84 -18.85
N GLN A 53 0.52 10.05 -18.30
CA GLN A 53 0.18 11.18 -17.44
C GLN A 53 0.98 11.19 -16.12
N GLN A 54 1.19 10.03 -15.50
CA GLN A 54 1.97 9.93 -14.25
C GLN A 54 3.47 10.22 -14.46
N LEU A 55 3.96 9.98 -15.67
CA LEU A 55 5.37 10.12 -16.02
C LEU A 55 5.68 11.47 -16.66
N GLN A 56 4.68 12.28 -17.01
CA GLN A 56 4.84 13.53 -17.76
C GLN A 56 5.88 14.48 -17.13
N GLY A 57 5.80 14.72 -15.82
CA GLY A 57 6.75 15.58 -15.11
C GLY A 57 8.18 15.03 -15.12
N LEU A 58 8.34 13.71 -15.06
CA LEU A 58 9.66 13.06 -15.12
C LEU A 58 10.24 13.08 -16.55
N TYR A 59 9.41 12.90 -17.57
CA TYR A 59 9.82 13.07 -18.98
C TYR A 59 10.26 14.50 -19.27
N TYR A 60 9.52 15.50 -18.78
CA TYR A 60 9.92 16.90 -18.94
C TYR A 60 11.31 17.17 -18.34
N LEU A 61 11.60 16.62 -17.15
CA LEU A 61 12.92 16.74 -16.53
C LEU A 61 14.03 16.03 -17.31
N LEU A 62 13.72 14.95 -18.04
CA LEU A 62 14.70 14.29 -18.92
C LEU A 62 15.01 15.08 -20.18
N ASP A 63 14.01 15.73 -20.78
CA ASP A 63 14.15 16.46 -22.04
C ASP A 63 14.93 17.77 -21.86
N CYS A 64 14.90 18.35 -20.65
CA CYS A 64 15.70 19.52 -20.33
C CYS A 64 17.22 19.23 -20.39
N TYR A 65 17.93 19.98 -21.23
CA TYR A 65 19.39 19.88 -21.38
C TYR A 65 20.16 20.47 -20.17
N LYS A 66 19.52 21.38 -19.42
CA LYS A 66 19.98 21.96 -18.16
C LYS A 66 18.78 22.19 -17.23
N VAL A 67 18.44 21.21 -16.41
CA VAL A 67 17.41 21.41 -15.39
C VAL A 67 17.97 22.30 -14.29
N SER A 68 17.35 23.46 -14.07
CA SER A 68 17.67 24.33 -12.93
C SER A 68 16.87 23.92 -11.69
N ALA A 69 17.38 24.24 -10.50
CA ALA A 69 16.64 24.07 -9.24
C ALA A 69 15.27 24.80 -9.28
N ASP A 70 15.17 25.88 -10.04
CA ASP A 70 13.94 26.64 -10.25
C ASP A 70 12.90 25.85 -11.06
N GLU A 71 13.30 25.08 -12.07
CA GLU A 71 12.38 24.24 -12.86
C GLU A 71 11.76 23.13 -12.01
N ILE A 72 12.57 22.43 -11.22
CA ILE A 72 12.06 21.40 -10.31
C ILE A 72 11.19 22.05 -9.21
N SER A 73 11.55 23.24 -8.72
CA SER A 73 10.72 23.99 -7.78
C SER A 73 9.39 24.47 -8.38
N LEU A 74 9.23 24.50 -9.71
CA LEU A 74 7.95 24.78 -10.37
C LEU A 74 7.13 23.50 -10.54
N LEU A 75 7.79 22.38 -10.85
CA LEU A 75 7.15 21.08 -11.12
C LEU A 75 6.82 20.27 -9.87
N TRP A 76 7.28 20.67 -8.69
CA TRP A 76 7.12 19.91 -7.44
C TRP A 76 5.67 19.45 -7.20
N SER A 77 4.67 20.28 -7.54
CA SER A 77 3.27 19.98 -7.27
C SER A 77 2.75 18.91 -8.24
N GLU A 78 3.17 18.96 -9.50
CA GLU A 78 2.84 17.93 -10.49
C GLU A 78 3.48 16.59 -10.11
N LEU A 79 4.75 16.63 -9.69
CA LEU A 79 5.47 15.45 -9.21
C LEU A 79 4.81 14.87 -7.95
N ALA A 80 4.46 15.70 -6.97
CA ALA A 80 3.76 15.25 -5.78
C ALA A 80 2.37 14.67 -6.10
N VAL A 81 1.60 15.28 -7.00
CA VAL A 81 0.32 14.73 -7.46
C VAL A 81 0.52 13.36 -8.11
N ALA A 82 1.48 13.23 -9.02
CA ALA A 82 1.76 11.96 -9.69
C ALA A 82 2.13 10.84 -8.70
N ALA A 83 2.99 11.16 -7.72
CA ALA A 83 3.38 10.24 -6.64
C ALA A 83 2.17 9.76 -5.82
N PHE A 84 1.40 10.69 -5.24
CA PHE A 84 0.28 10.29 -4.37
C PHE A 84 -0.89 9.69 -5.14
N GLN A 85 -1.13 10.13 -6.37
CA GLN A 85 -2.19 9.57 -7.21
C GLN A 85 -1.89 8.13 -7.63
N ALA A 86 -0.61 7.76 -7.82
CA ALA A 86 -0.22 6.39 -8.14
C ALA A 86 -0.75 5.38 -7.11
N PHE A 87 -0.79 5.74 -5.83
CA PHE A 87 -1.35 4.89 -4.77
C PHE A 87 -2.85 4.64 -4.90
N TRP A 88 -3.59 5.49 -5.62
CA TRP A 88 -5.04 5.35 -5.81
C TRP A 88 -5.42 4.79 -7.18
N SER A 89 -4.49 4.75 -8.13
CA SER A 89 -4.72 4.22 -9.48
C SER A 89 -4.09 2.85 -9.71
N SER A 90 -3.08 2.47 -8.91
CA SER A 90 -2.40 1.20 -9.07
C SER A 90 -3.31 0.04 -8.68
N THR A 91 -3.26 -1.04 -9.46
CA THR A 91 -4.05 -2.25 -9.18
C THR A 91 -3.56 -2.96 -7.93
N VAL A 92 -2.25 -2.92 -7.65
CA VAL A 92 -1.65 -3.53 -6.45
C VAL A 92 -2.17 -2.88 -5.17
N THR A 93 -2.41 -1.57 -5.18
CA THR A 93 -2.85 -0.84 -3.99
C THR A 93 -4.37 -0.80 -3.81
N THR A 94 -5.13 -0.91 -4.90
CA THR A 94 -6.60 -0.82 -4.88
C THR A 94 -7.27 -2.20 -4.88
N SER A 95 -6.73 -3.16 -5.61
CA SER A 95 -7.31 -4.50 -5.82
C SER A 95 -6.22 -5.53 -6.16
N PRO A 96 -5.41 -5.96 -5.18
CA PRO A 96 -4.32 -6.91 -5.42
C PRO A 96 -4.81 -8.26 -5.97
N GLU A 97 -6.06 -8.64 -5.69
CA GLU A 97 -6.68 -9.88 -6.20
C GLU A 97 -6.96 -9.82 -7.71
N ARG A 98 -7.28 -8.62 -8.23
CA ARG A 98 -7.47 -8.42 -9.68
C ARG A 98 -6.15 -8.37 -10.43
N TRP A 99 -5.10 -7.84 -9.80
CA TRP A 99 -3.74 -7.92 -10.36
C TRP A 99 -3.32 -9.39 -10.60
N LEU A 100 -3.83 -10.32 -9.78
CA LEU A 100 -3.50 -11.73 -9.83
C LEU A 100 -4.38 -12.53 -10.80
N SER A 101 -5.60 -12.05 -11.10
CA SER A 101 -6.50 -12.69 -12.08
C SER A 101 -6.18 -12.33 -13.53
N TRP A 102 -5.34 -11.30 -13.77
CA TRP A 102 -4.97 -10.79 -15.11
C TRP A 102 -6.18 -10.49 -16.02
N GLN A 103 -7.35 -10.27 -15.44
CA GLN A 103 -8.56 -9.95 -16.20
C GLN A 103 -8.47 -8.51 -16.73
N PRO A 104 -8.78 -8.26 -18.01
CA PRO A 104 -8.84 -6.91 -18.54
C PRO A 104 -9.91 -6.10 -17.81
N PHE A 105 -9.73 -4.78 -17.72
CA PHE A 105 -10.73 -3.85 -17.19
C PHE A 105 -12.03 -3.92 -18.03
N SER A 106 -12.94 -4.83 -17.70
CA SER A 106 -14.34 -4.75 -18.14
C SER A 106 -15.04 -3.66 -17.32
N MET A 107 -15.80 -2.78 -17.99
CA MET A 107 -16.61 -1.75 -17.31
C MET A 107 -17.75 -2.31 -16.46
N GLU A 108 -18.07 -3.60 -16.61
CA GLU A 108 -19.17 -4.25 -15.90
C GLU A 108 -18.67 -5.53 -15.26
N GLU A 109 -18.30 -5.47 -13.98
CA GLU A 109 -18.38 -6.61 -13.07
C GLU A 109 -18.27 -6.12 -11.61
N LYS A 110 -19.44 -5.92 -11.00
CA LYS A 110 -19.63 -5.67 -9.56
C LYS A 110 -19.49 -6.95 -8.72
N MET A 111 -19.04 -8.06 -9.28
CA MET A 111 -18.71 -9.26 -8.50
C MET A 111 -17.24 -9.21 -8.08
N VAL A 112 -16.92 -8.35 -7.11
CA VAL A 112 -15.72 -8.56 -6.31
C VAL A 112 -16.08 -9.64 -5.31
N SER A 113 -15.49 -10.83 -5.48
CA SER A 113 -15.43 -11.85 -4.43
C SER A 113 -15.06 -11.19 -3.11
N SER A 114 -15.89 -11.33 -2.08
CA SER A 114 -15.73 -10.66 -0.79
C SER A 114 -14.45 -11.14 -0.10
N SER A 115 -13.38 -10.36 -0.27
CA SER A 115 -12.16 -10.54 0.49
C SER A 115 -12.30 -9.88 1.87
N PHE A 116 -11.49 -10.32 2.83
CA PHE A 116 -11.30 -9.69 4.14
C PHE A 116 -10.86 -8.20 4.06
N MET A 117 -10.77 -7.62 2.86
CA MET A 117 -10.36 -6.27 2.57
C MET A 117 -11.55 -5.31 2.68
N ASN A 118 -11.65 -4.64 3.83
CA ASN A 118 -12.49 -3.45 3.92
C ASN A 118 -11.94 -2.34 2.99
N SER A 119 -12.82 -1.49 2.49
CA SER A 119 -12.49 -0.30 1.67
C SER A 119 -11.41 0.60 2.29
N SER A 120 -11.24 0.55 3.62
CA SER A 120 -10.23 1.28 4.39
C SER A 120 -8.79 0.78 4.22
N ILE A 121 -8.58 -0.41 3.66
CA ILE A 121 -7.23 -0.97 3.39
C ILE A 121 -6.73 -0.56 1.99
N GLN A 122 -7.64 -0.16 1.08
CA GLN A 122 -7.28 0.28 -0.27
C GLN A 122 -6.40 1.55 -0.24
N GLY A 123 -5.56 1.71 -1.26
CA GLY A 123 -4.68 2.86 -1.41
C GLY A 123 -3.34 2.66 -0.70
N VAL A 124 -2.81 3.71 -0.08
CA VAL A 124 -1.47 3.67 0.56
C VAL A 124 -1.37 2.70 1.75
N GLY A 125 -2.48 2.46 2.47
CA GLY A 125 -2.47 1.64 3.70
C GLY A 125 -1.92 0.23 3.49
N ILE A 126 -2.17 -0.36 2.31
CA ILE A 126 -1.73 -1.70 1.94
C ILE A 126 -0.21 -1.85 1.76
N LEU A 127 0.51 -0.75 1.52
CA LEU A 127 1.97 -0.77 1.36
C LEU A 127 2.71 -1.03 2.69
N ASN A 128 2.05 -0.76 3.82
CA ASN A 128 2.53 -1.18 5.15
C ASN A 128 2.18 -2.64 5.47
N ARG A 129 1.57 -3.38 4.53
CA ARG A 129 1.18 -4.78 4.68
C ARG A 129 2.02 -5.68 3.78
N ALA A 130 1.97 -6.99 4.02
CA ALA A 130 2.70 -7.99 3.23
C ALA A 130 2.09 -8.29 1.85
N VAL A 131 1.61 -7.25 1.14
CA VAL A 131 0.97 -7.39 -0.19
C VAL A 131 1.94 -7.93 -1.25
N PHE A 132 3.22 -7.55 -1.18
CA PHE A 132 4.25 -8.05 -2.08
C PHE A 132 4.41 -9.57 -1.94
N SER A 133 4.54 -10.05 -0.70
CA SER A 133 4.63 -11.49 -0.42
C SER A 133 3.35 -12.24 -0.79
N LYS A 134 2.17 -11.63 -0.63
CA LYS A 134 0.89 -12.19 -1.12
C LYS A 134 0.93 -12.40 -2.62
N CYS A 135 1.20 -11.33 -3.36
CA CYS A 135 1.24 -11.34 -4.82
C CYS A 135 2.23 -12.38 -5.36
N LEU A 136 3.41 -12.50 -4.76
CA LEU A 136 4.40 -13.52 -5.17
C LEU A 136 3.97 -14.94 -4.80
N SER A 137 3.46 -15.15 -3.59
CA SER A 137 2.97 -16.47 -3.17
C SER A 137 1.88 -16.97 -4.12
N GLU A 138 0.95 -16.11 -4.51
CA GLU A 138 -0.18 -16.47 -5.37
C GLU A 138 0.24 -16.70 -6.83
N ILE A 139 1.27 -16.01 -7.33
CA ILE A 139 1.87 -16.33 -8.64
C ILE A 139 2.50 -17.72 -8.63
N LEU A 140 3.18 -18.07 -7.55
CA LEU A 140 3.86 -19.37 -7.43
C LEU A 140 2.87 -20.52 -7.21
N THR A 141 1.75 -20.29 -6.51
CA THR A 141 0.80 -21.34 -6.12
C THR A 141 -0.49 -21.36 -6.94
N SER A 142 -0.82 -20.31 -7.70
CA SER A 142 -2.05 -20.15 -8.51
C SER A 142 -3.36 -20.46 -7.75
N SER A 143 -3.41 -20.14 -6.47
CA SER A 143 -4.29 -20.81 -5.50
C SER A 143 -5.65 -20.13 -5.28
N ASN A 144 -6.49 -20.05 -6.33
CA ASN A 144 -7.92 -19.80 -6.14
C ASN A 144 -8.72 -21.08 -5.83
N LYS A 145 -8.09 -22.27 -5.96
CA LYS A 145 -8.68 -23.57 -5.62
C LYS A 145 -7.70 -24.39 -4.82
N TRP A 146 -8.08 -24.72 -3.59
CA TRP A 146 -7.22 -25.36 -2.63
C TRP A 146 -7.25 -26.87 -2.79
N SER A 147 -6.09 -27.47 -2.99
CA SER A 147 -5.91 -28.92 -2.98
C SER A 147 -5.82 -29.45 -1.55
N GLN A 148 -6.09 -30.74 -1.34
CA GLN A 148 -5.85 -31.43 -0.08
C GLN A 148 -4.39 -31.19 0.39
N TRP A 149 -4.19 -30.90 1.67
CA TRP A 149 -2.86 -30.74 2.25
C TRP A 149 -2.13 -32.08 2.31
N ASP A 150 -0.84 -32.08 1.97
CA ASP A 150 -0.01 -33.28 1.98
C ASP A 150 1.39 -32.99 2.53
N THR A 151 2.00 -33.95 3.23
CA THR A 151 3.33 -33.81 3.85
C THR A 151 4.46 -33.76 2.83
N THR A 152 4.21 -34.13 1.58
CA THR A 152 5.18 -34.04 0.49
C THR A 152 5.25 -32.64 -0.13
N GLY A 153 4.22 -31.80 0.08
CA GLY A 153 4.10 -30.48 -0.57
C GLY A 153 3.85 -30.52 -2.08
N LEU A 154 3.74 -31.72 -2.68
CA LEU A 154 3.45 -31.90 -4.11
C LEU A 154 2.10 -31.30 -4.58
N PRO A 155 1.03 -31.26 -3.74
CA PRO A 155 -0.23 -30.67 -4.17
C PRO A 155 -0.10 -29.21 -4.61
N ILE A 156 0.83 -28.43 -4.02
CA ILE A 156 1.12 -27.06 -4.45
C ILE A 156 1.58 -27.01 -5.90
N LEU A 157 2.45 -27.94 -6.30
CA LEU A 157 3.00 -27.97 -7.66
C LEU A 157 1.92 -28.42 -8.64
N SER A 158 1.06 -29.35 -8.24
CA SER A 158 -0.07 -29.81 -9.06
C SER A 158 -1.25 -28.84 -9.13
N ALA A 159 -1.36 -27.90 -8.17
CA ALA A 159 -2.40 -26.88 -8.14
C ALA A 159 -2.20 -25.82 -9.23
N SER A 160 -0.95 -25.64 -9.70
CA SER A 160 -0.64 -24.91 -10.92
C SER A 160 -1.23 -25.62 -12.13
N ARG A 161 -2.49 -25.30 -12.44
CA ARG A 161 -3.16 -25.73 -13.67
C ARG A 161 -2.51 -25.01 -14.84
N VAL A 162 -1.35 -25.50 -15.25
CA VAL A 162 -0.66 -25.09 -16.46
C VAL A 162 -1.10 -26.07 -17.54
N THR A 163 -1.85 -25.59 -18.54
CA THR A 163 -2.14 -26.45 -19.69
C THR A 163 -0.82 -26.76 -20.42
N LEU A 164 -0.73 -27.90 -21.11
CA LEU A 164 0.53 -28.35 -21.73
C LEU A 164 1.11 -27.31 -22.72
N GLY A 165 0.26 -26.44 -23.29
CA GLY A 165 0.65 -25.30 -24.13
C GLY A 165 1.12 -24.05 -23.36
N GLU A 166 0.64 -23.82 -22.14
CA GLU A 166 0.99 -22.66 -21.30
C GLU A 166 2.28 -22.86 -20.49
N CYS A 167 2.85 -24.07 -20.49
CA CYS A 167 4.02 -24.40 -19.68
C CYS A 167 5.27 -23.59 -20.04
N LEU A 168 5.52 -23.39 -21.33
CA LEU A 168 6.62 -22.55 -21.79
C LEU A 168 6.41 -21.09 -21.40
N GLU A 169 5.20 -20.56 -21.59
CA GLU A 169 4.87 -19.18 -21.21
C GLU A 169 5.00 -18.94 -19.71
N LYS A 170 4.55 -19.89 -18.89
CA LYS A 170 4.69 -19.84 -17.43
C LYS A 170 6.15 -19.94 -16.98
N ALA A 171 6.94 -20.79 -17.63
CA ALA A 171 8.37 -20.89 -17.34
C ALA A 171 9.11 -19.58 -17.69
N GLU A 172 8.83 -18.99 -18.85
CA GLU A 172 9.38 -17.69 -19.25
C GLU A 172 8.93 -16.57 -18.30
N GLN A 173 7.66 -16.56 -17.90
CA GLN A 173 7.12 -15.62 -16.92
C GLN A 173 7.87 -15.71 -15.58
N LEU A 174 8.10 -16.91 -15.05
CA LEU A 174 8.85 -17.12 -13.81
C LEU A 174 10.32 -16.72 -13.96
N GLN A 175 10.94 -16.97 -15.12
CA GLN A 175 12.31 -16.52 -15.39
C GLN A 175 12.43 -14.99 -15.39
N GLU A 176 11.50 -14.28 -16.04
CA GLU A 176 11.49 -12.81 -16.03
C GLU A 176 11.20 -12.25 -14.63
N ILE A 177 10.27 -12.85 -13.88
CA ILE A 177 10.03 -12.46 -12.48
C ILE A 177 11.30 -12.67 -11.64
N SER A 178 11.93 -13.84 -11.74
CA SER A 178 13.17 -14.16 -11.02
C SER A 178 14.27 -13.14 -11.33
N LYS A 179 14.47 -12.83 -12.61
CA LYS A 179 15.45 -11.82 -13.06
C LYS A 179 15.17 -10.43 -12.51
N VAL A 180 13.91 -10.00 -12.50
CA VAL A 180 13.52 -8.72 -11.90
C VAL A 180 13.77 -8.73 -10.39
N LEU A 181 13.36 -9.79 -9.69
CA LEU A 181 13.54 -9.90 -8.25
C LEU A 181 15.03 -9.89 -7.87
N TRP A 182 15.87 -10.62 -8.59
CA TRP A 182 17.33 -10.61 -8.41
C TRP A 182 17.95 -9.24 -8.66
N THR A 183 17.57 -8.58 -9.77
CA THR A 183 18.08 -7.23 -10.08
C THR A 183 17.62 -6.18 -9.07
N ASN A 184 16.48 -6.39 -8.42
CA ASN A 184 15.93 -5.53 -7.39
C ASN A 184 16.10 -6.13 -5.98
N ALA A 185 17.03 -7.06 -5.75
CA ALA A 185 17.16 -7.67 -4.41
C ALA A 185 17.58 -6.66 -3.32
N ALA A 186 18.33 -5.62 -3.69
CA ALA A 186 18.68 -4.50 -2.80
C ALA A 186 17.53 -3.49 -2.61
N PHE A 187 16.37 -3.72 -3.20
CA PHE A 187 15.26 -2.76 -3.21
C PHE A 187 14.75 -2.43 -1.81
N SER A 188 14.60 -3.42 -0.94
CA SER A 188 14.00 -3.18 0.38
C SER A 188 14.86 -2.29 1.27
N SER A 189 16.18 -2.33 1.12
CA SER A 189 17.09 -1.42 1.83
C SER A 189 17.19 -0.03 1.21
N VAL A 190 16.83 0.11 -0.08
CA VAL A 190 17.06 1.34 -0.86
C VAL A 190 15.78 2.17 -1.03
N ALA A 191 14.63 1.54 -1.24
CA ALA A 191 13.35 2.20 -1.55
C ALA A 191 12.23 1.72 -0.64
N GLU A 192 12.56 1.44 0.63
CA GLU A 192 11.55 1.12 1.65
C GLU A 192 10.51 2.24 1.71
N PHE A 193 9.23 1.86 1.63
CA PHE A 193 8.11 2.81 1.69
C PHE A 193 8.20 3.70 2.92
N ARG A 194 8.51 3.13 4.09
CA ARG A 194 8.44 3.86 5.35
C ARG A 194 9.50 4.96 5.48
N HIS A 195 10.73 4.62 5.10
CA HIS A 195 11.84 5.55 5.06
C HIS A 195 11.61 6.65 4.02
N THR A 196 11.13 6.27 2.82
CA THR A 196 10.83 7.24 1.75
C THR A 196 9.73 8.20 2.18
N ASP A 197 8.67 7.69 2.81
CA ASP A 197 7.54 8.49 3.27
C ASP A 197 7.96 9.51 4.35
N SER A 198 8.74 9.10 5.36
CA SER A 198 9.22 10.00 6.41
C SER A 198 10.18 11.05 5.88
N ARG A 199 11.03 10.68 4.92
CA ARG A 199 11.89 11.64 4.21
C ARG A 199 11.06 12.63 3.39
N PHE A 200 9.99 12.19 2.75
CA PHE A 200 9.14 13.09 1.97
C PHE A 200 8.37 14.08 2.85
N GLN A 201 7.88 13.65 4.02
CA GLN A 201 7.31 14.55 5.04
C GLN A 201 8.28 15.65 5.44
N TYR A 202 9.54 15.27 5.67
CA TYR A 202 10.58 16.22 5.99
C TYR A 202 10.80 17.24 4.87
N VAL A 203 10.92 16.78 3.62
CA VAL A 203 11.13 17.66 2.45
C VAL A 203 9.96 18.64 2.31
N MET A 204 8.72 18.18 2.50
CA MET A 204 7.53 19.04 2.45
C MET A 204 7.52 20.07 3.59
N LEU A 205 7.79 19.64 4.83
CA LEU A 205 7.85 20.54 5.99
C LEU A 205 8.96 21.57 5.85
N HIS A 206 10.16 21.14 5.45
CA HIS A 206 11.32 22.01 5.24
C HIS A 206 11.05 23.06 4.17
N LYS A 207 10.50 22.65 3.03
CA LYS A 207 10.08 23.58 1.97
C LYS A 207 9.13 24.64 2.49
N GLN A 208 8.11 24.23 3.24
CA GLN A 208 7.16 25.18 3.81
C GLN A 208 7.88 26.15 4.79
N LEU A 209 8.86 25.68 5.57
CA LEU A 209 9.57 26.50 6.57
C LEU A 209 10.45 27.53 5.86
N LEU A 210 11.10 27.13 4.76
CA LEU A 210 11.83 28.05 3.90
C LEU A 210 10.93 29.15 3.32
N ALA A 211 9.67 28.85 3.01
CA ALA A 211 8.73 29.85 2.49
C ALA A 211 8.42 30.96 3.51
N LEU A 212 8.57 30.69 4.81
CA LEU A 212 8.35 31.67 5.88
C LEU A 212 9.51 32.66 6.05
N GLN A 213 10.66 32.44 5.41
CA GLN A 213 11.83 33.32 5.51
C GLN A 213 11.47 34.80 5.26
N ASN A 214 10.60 35.08 4.29
CA ASN A 214 10.20 36.43 3.92
C ASN A 214 9.35 37.16 4.98
N LEU A 215 8.75 36.42 5.92
CA LEU A 215 7.93 36.97 7.00
C LEU A 215 8.75 37.23 8.28
N ILE A 216 10.00 36.77 8.33
CA ILE A 216 10.87 36.86 9.50
C ILE A 216 11.76 38.11 9.39
N PRO A 217 11.98 38.86 10.49
CA PRO A 217 12.91 39.99 10.51
C PRO A 217 14.31 39.61 10.00
N VAL A 218 14.91 40.48 9.18
CA VAL A 218 16.19 40.22 8.47
C VAL A 218 17.31 39.77 9.40
N GLU A 219 17.36 40.31 10.62
CA GLU A 219 18.36 39.98 11.65
C GLU A 219 18.32 38.50 12.11
N MET A 220 17.15 37.87 12.07
CA MET A 220 16.95 36.48 12.52
C MET A 220 16.91 35.48 11.35
N GLN A 221 16.95 35.93 10.09
CA GLN A 221 16.79 35.05 8.93
C GLN A 221 17.91 34.01 8.81
N GLU A 222 19.17 34.41 9.02
CA GLU A 222 20.31 33.49 8.91
C GLU A 222 20.28 32.39 9.98
N GLU A 223 19.97 32.75 11.23
CA GLU A 223 19.85 31.80 12.34
C GLU A 223 18.63 30.87 12.13
N TYR A 224 17.50 31.42 11.68
CA TYR A 224 16.32 30.63 11.34
C TYR A 224 16.61 29.60 10.25
N LEU A 225 17.21 30.01 9.13
CA LEU A 225 17.56 29.09 8.03
C LEU A 225 18.53 27.99 8.48
N ARG A 226 19.51 28.33 9.32
CA ARG A 226 20.44 27.35 9.89
C ARG A 226 19.70 26.31 10.75
N ASN A 227 18.72 26.75 11.54
CA ASN A 227 17.91 25.86 12.36
C ASN A 227 16.93 25.03 11.51
N CYS A 228 16.36 25.58 10.43
CA CYS A 228 15.55 24.82 9.46
C CYS A 228 16.34 23.66 8.85
N ASN A 229 17.62 23.84 8.53
CA ASN A 229 18.44 22.76 7.98
C ASN A 229 18.74 21.65 9.01
N LYS A 230 18.77 21.98 10.31
CA LYS A 230 18.94 21.01 11.40
C LYS A 230 17.67 20.23 11.75
N VAL A 231 16.53 20.55 11.13
CA VAL A 231 15.27 19.82 11.31
C VAL A 231 15.42 18.36 10.85
N PHE A 232 16.23 18.08 9.81
CA PHE A 232 16.47 16.70 9.34
C PHE A 232 17.05 15.80 10.44
N SER A 233 18.01 16.33 11.21
CA SER A 233 18.64 15.63 12.33
C SER A 233 17.73 15.48 13.55
N LYS A 234 16.46 15.93 13.49
CA LYS A 234 15.52 15.97 14.62
C LYS A 234 16.12 16.67 15.85
N ASP A 235 16.93 17.71 15.63
CA ASP A 235 17.56 18.47 16.70
C ASP A 235 16.49 19.27 17.48
N LEU A 236 16.25 18.85 18.73
CA LEU A 236 15.24 19.44 19.60
C LEU A 236 15.48 20.94 19.85
N VAL A 237 16.74 21.38 19.87
CA VAL A 237 17.09 22.79 20.13
C VAL A 237 16.69 23.66 18.94
N ALA A 238 17.03 23.21 17.72
CA ALA A 238 16.65 23.90 16.49
C ALA A 238 15.13 24.00 16.33
N LEU A 239 14.40 22.94 16.70
CA LEU A 239 12.95 22.86 16.60
C LEU A 239 12.25 23.75 17.65
N GLN A 240 12.76 23.80 18.88
CA GLN A 240 12.28 24.72 19.91
C GLN A 240 12.49 26.18 19.49
N TYR A 241 13.63 26.50 18.87
CA TYR A 241 13.89 27.82 18.31
C TYR A 241 12.88 28.17 17.20
N ILE A 242 12.63 27.26 16.25
CA ILE A 242 11.64 27.47 15.18
C ILE A 242 10.25 27.72 15.78
N CYS A 243 9.82 26.91 16.76
CA CYS A 243 8.54 27.10 17.46
C CYS A 243 8.46 28.44 18.23
N LYS A 244 9.59 28.97 18.70
CA LYS A 244 9.65 30.30 19.33
C LYS A 244 9.46 31.39 18.27
N VAL A 245 10.24 31.35 17.20
CA VAL A 245 10.16 32.31 16.09
C VAL A 245 8.75 32.35 15.49
N LEU A 246 8.12 31.19 15.28
CA LEU A 246 6.75 31.11 14.78
C LEU A 246 5.75 31.78 15.72
N ARG A 247 5.87 31.58 17.04
CA ARG A 247 5.03 32.24 18.04
C ARG A 247 5.25 33.75 18.07
N ASP A 248 6.50 34.20 17.94
CA ASP A 248 6.86 35.61 17.90
C ASP A 248 6.28 36.30 16.65
N VAL A 249 6.31 35.65 15.48
CA VAL A 249 5.65 36.13 14.25
C VAL A 249 4.11 36.12 14.40
N GLY A 250 3.56 35.12 15.06
CA GLY A 250 2.14 35.05 15.39
C GLY A 250 1.66 36.19 16.27
N ALA A 251 2.46 36.59 17.26
CA ALA A 251 2.17 37.71 18.16
C ALA A 251 2.13 39.08 17.44
N GLN A 252 2.68 39.16 16.23
CA GLN A 252 2.65 40.35 15.38
C GLN A 252 1.43 40.39 14.45
N GLU A 253 0.48 39.45 14.56
CA GLU A 253 -0.73 39.32 13.73
C GLU A 253 -0.46 39.23 12.21
N MET A 254 0.76 38.88 11.83
CA MET A 254 1.19 38.82 10.42
C MET A 254 0.58 37.63 9.65
N MET A 255 -0.02 36.67 10.36
CA MET A 255 -0.64 35.48 9.77
C MET A 255 -1.91 35.06 10.54
N PRO A 256 -2.88 34.39 9.86
CA PRO A 256 -4.04 33.81 10.50
C PRO A 256 -3.68 32.79 11.59
N GLU A 257 -4.34 32.85 12.75
CA GLU A 257 -4.11 31.97 13.89
C GLU A 257 -4.22 30.48 13.52
N GLN A 258 -5.16 30.13 12.63
CA GLN A 258 -5.36 28.76 12.16
C GLN A 258 -4.12 28.19 11.44
N ILE A 259 -3.46 29.00 10.60
CA ILE A 259 -2.26 28.62 9.86
C ILE A 259 -1.08 28.45 10.83
N LEU A 260 -0.96 29.37 11.79
CA LEU A 260 0.07 29.30 12.84
C LEU A 260 -0.08 28.04 13.71
N CYS A 261 -1.29 27.71 14.12
CA CYS A 261 -1.57 26.51 14.90
C CYS A 261 -1.18 25.24 14.13
N LEU A 262 -1.58 25.13 12.85
CA LEU A 262 -1.21 23.98 12.00
C LEU A 262 0.30 23.85 11.84
N TRP A 263 1.00 24.97 11.66
CA TRP A 263 2.46 25.03 11.60
C TRP A 263 3.13 24.48 12.85
N LEU A 264 2.73 24.98 14.02
CA LEU A 264 3.24 24.54 15.31
C LEU A 264 2.95 23.05 15.53
N THR A 265 1.74 22.59 15.21
CA THR A 265 1.38 21.17 15.29
C THR A 265 2.26 20.31 14.36
N CYS A 266 2.50 20.71 13.12
CA CYS A 266 3.37 19.96 12.20
C CYS A 266 4.81 19.84 12.74
N VAL A 267 5.38 20.93 13.25
CA VAL A 267 6.72 20.92 13.83
C VAL A 267 6.77 20.02 15.08
N GLN A 268 5.79 20.15 15.99
CA GLN A 268 5.71 19.34 17.21
C GLN A 268 5.53 17.84 16.91
N GLN A 269 4.69 17.49 15.93
CA GLN A 269 4.46 16.11 15.52
C GLN A 269 5.69 15.51 14.84
N PHE A 270 6.41 16.29 14.01
CA PHE A 270 7.65 15.84 13.40
C PHE A 270 8.75 15.56 14.43
N CYS A 271 8.81 16.34 15.51
CA CYS A 271 9.72 16.09 16.64
C CYS A 271 9.36 14.84 17.44
N GLY A 272 8.13 14.35 17.31
CA GLY A 272 7.52 13.50 18.32
C GLY A 272 7.59 14.19 19.67
N GLN A 273 6.97 15.35 19.84
CA GLN A 273 6.75 15.99 21.15
C GLN A 273 5.26 16.04 21.52
N ASP A 274 4.40 15.56 20.63
CA ASP A 274 2.96 15.51 20.85
C ASP A 274 2.64 14.39 21.85
N ILE A 275 2.38 14.78 23.10
CA ILE A 275 2.08 13.92 24.25
C ILE A 275 0.98 12.90 23.92
N GLY A 276 0.05 13.23 23.01
CA GLY A 276 -0.99 12.32 22.55
C GLY A 276 -0.50 11.21 21.61
N LEU A 277 0.54 11.46 20.82
CA LEU A 277 0.95 10.57 19.73
C LEU A 277 2.15 9.66 20.07
N HIS A 278 2.91 9.97 21.11
CA HIS A 278 4.12 9.23 21.51
C HIS A 278 3.94 7.72 21.72
N ASN A 279 2.78 7.30 22.20
CA ASN A 279 2.50 5.88 22.50
C ASN A 279 1.89 5.12 21.31
N LEU A 280 1.70 5.78 20.16
CA LEU A 280 1.06 5.21 18.98
C LEU A 280 2.10 4.74 17.95
N PRO A 281 1.75 3.79 17.06
CA PRO A 281 2.65 3.31 16.01
C PRO A 281 3.20 4.44 15.13
N GLU A 282 4.45 4.31 14.65
CA GLU A 282 5.09 5.32 13.79
C GLU A 282 4.26 5.64 12.54
N THR A 283 3.57 4.65 11.96
CA THR A 283 2.63 4.86 10.84
C THR A 283 1.50 5.83 11.17
N VAL A 284 1.00 5.81 12.40
CA VAL A 284 -0.07 6.70 12.85
C VAL A 284 0.46 8.11 13.09
N GLN A 285 1.67 8.22 13.66
CA GLN A 285 2.35 9.51 13.85
C GLN A 285 2.60 10.18 12.49
N ARG A 286 3.10 9.43 11.51
CA ARG A 286 3.28 9.89 10.13
C ARG A 286 1.94 10.24 9.48
N GLY A 287 0.93 9.39 9.60
CA GLY A 287 -0.40 9.67 9.06
C GLY A 287 -0.98 10.98 9.59
N SER A 288 -0.85 11.21 10.90
CA SER A 288 -1.31 12.45 11.55
C SER A 288 -0.56 13.68 11.03
N LEU A 289 0.76 13.57 10.86
CA LEU A 289 1.58 14.65 10.29
C LEU A 289 1.18 14.96 8.85
N TRP A 290 0.95 13.95 8.00
CA TRP A 290 0.51 14.16 6.62
C TRP A 290 -0.86 14.86 6.53
N VAL A 291 -1.80 14.53 7.43
CA VAL A 291 -3.10 15.23 7.51
C VAL A 291 -2.88 16.72 7.80
N ASN A 292 -2.05 17.04 8.79
CA ASN A 292 -1.80 18.43 9.17
C ASN A 292 -0.97 19.19 8.11
N LEU A 293 0.01 18.53 7.46
CA LEU A 293 0.74 19.11 6.34
C LEU A 293 -0.17 19.39 5.15
N GLY A 294 -1.07 18.47 4.82
CA GLY A 294 -2.06 18.63 3.75
C GLY A 294 -3.03 19.79 4.04
N LEU A 295 -3.60 19.84 5.26
CA LEU A 295 -4.42 20.96 5.71
C LEU A 295 -3.66 22.29 5.61
N LEU A 296 -2.43 22.33 6.14
CA LEU A 296 -1.58 23.51 6.06
C LEU A 296 -1.38 23.98 4.60
N GLN A 297 -1.11 23.06 3.68
CA GLN A 297 -0.97 23.40 2.26
C GLN A 297 -2.28 23.89 1.63
N ILE A 298 -3.43 23.30 1.96
CA ILE A 298 -4.74 23.77 1.46
C ILE A 298 -4.96 25.23 1.86
N TYR A 299 -4.69 25.58 3.12
CA TYR A 299 -4.87 26.96 3.60
C TYR A 299 -3.82 27.94 3.05
N LEU A 300 -2.58 27.49 2.81
CA LEU A 300 -1.54 28.31 2.19
C LEU A 300 -1.84 28.62 0.72
N TRP A 301 -2.44 27.67 -0.01
CA TRP A 301 -2.79 27.81 -1.44
C TRP A 301 -4.22 28.29 -1.67
N LEU A 302 -4.98 28.57 -0.61
CA LEU A 302 -6.33 29.11 -0.69
C LEU A 302 -6.31 30.49 -1.39
N PRO A 303 -7.01 30.66 -2.54
CA PRO A 303 -7.07 31.95 -3.21
C PRO A 303 -7.59 33.05 -2.29
N GLN A 304 -6.88 34.16 -2.16
CA GLN A 304 -7.31 35.25 -1.24
C GLN A 304 -8.23 36.28 -1.92
N THR A 305 -8.31 36.25 -3.25
CA THR A 305 -9.07 37.23 -4.04
C THR A 305 -9.87 36.53 -5.13
N MET A 306 -11.06 37.06 -5.43
CA MET A 306 -11.88 36.62 -6.57
C MET A 306 -11.27 36.97 -7.94
N PHE A 307 -10.22 37.80 -7.96
CA PHE A 307 -9.50 38.18 -9.17
C PHE A 307 -8.25 37.32 -9.35
N ASP A 308 -8.03 36.83 -10.58
CA ASP A 308 -6.86 36.03 -10.92
C ASP A 308 -5.58 36.91 -10.96
N PRO A 309 -4.59 36.66 -10.07
CA PRO A 309 -3.34 37.41 -10.05
C PRO A 309 -2.53 37.26 -11.34
N ALA A 310 -2.65 36.14 -12.06
CA ALA A 310 -1.91 35.88 -13.30
C ALA A 310 -2.36 36.81 -14.44
N VAL A 311 -3.63 37.24 -14.44
CA VAL A 311 -4.17 38.16 -15.45
C VAL A 311 -3.65 39.59 -15.26
N LYS A 312 -3.13 39.95 -14.07
CA LYS A 312 -2.53 41.26 -13.80
C LYS A 312 -1.46 41.64 -14.83
N ARG A 313 -0.64 40.68 -15.27
CA ARG A 313 0.42 40.91 -16.25
C ARG A 313 -0.17 41.23 -17.63
N LYS A 314 -1.23 40.52 -18.04
CA LYS A 314 -1.96 40.74 -19.29
C LYS A 314 -2.58 42.14 -19.32
N TYR A 315 -3.22 42.59 -18.23
CA TYR A 315 -3.75 43.94 -18.15
C TYR A 315 -2.66 45.01 -18.16
N LYS A 316 -1.55 44.80 -17.44
CA LYS A 316 -0.39 45.71 -17.52
C LYS A 316 0.15 45.83 -18.94
N LEU A 317 0.18 44.73 -19.69
CA LEU A 317 0.58 44.75 -21.10
C LEU A 317 -0.41 45.54 -21.94
N LYS A 318 -1.71 45.29 -21.79
CA LYS A 318 -2.77 46.02 -22.50
C LYS A 318 -2.63 47.54 -22.28
N TYR A 319 -2.51 47.98 -21.02
CA TYR A 319 -2.33 49.40 -20.71
C TYR A 319 -1.03 49.97 -21.27
N ALA A 320 0.07 49.22 -21.25
CA ALA A 320 1.34 49.67 -21.83
C ALA A 320 1.24 49.83 -23.35
N VAL A 321 0.52 48.94 -24.04
CA VAL A 321 0.27 49.02 -25.49
C VAL A 321 -0.65 50.18 -25.84
N GLU A 322 -1.72 50.40 -25.06
CA GLU A 322 -2.61 51.56 -25.21
C GLU A 322 -1.85 52.87 -24.98
N GLU A 323 -1.06 52.96 -23.91
CA GLU A 323 -0.21 54.13 -23.63
C GLU A 323 0.79 54.36 -24.78
N LEU A 324 1.46 53.31 -25.26
CA LEU A 324 2.37 53.41 -26.40
C LEU A 324 1.65 53.95 -27.64
N HIS A 325 0.46 53.45 -27.94
CA HIS A 325 -0.34 53.92 -29.07
C HIS A 325 -0.71 55.40 -28.94
N HIS A 326 -1.13 55.83 -27.75
CA HIS A 326 -1.42 57.25 -27.48
C HIS A 326 -0.20 58.14 -27.69
N LEU A 327 0.97 57.74 -27.16
CA LEU A 327 2.20 58.52 -27.31
C LEU A 327 2.74 58.52 -28.74
N GLU A 328 2.55 57.43 -29.49
CA GLU A 328 2.90 57.38 -30.92
C GLU A 328 1.98 58.29 -31.76
N CYS A 329 0.69 58.37 -31.41
CA CYS A 329 -0.24 59.32 -32.03
C CYS A 329 0.11 60.78 -31.68
N GLU A 330 0.46 61.06 -30.43
CA GLU A 330 0.96 62.39 -30.00
C GLU A 330 2.23 62.76 -30.79
N ARG A 331 3.18 61.83 -30.90
CA ARG A 331 4.41 62.02 -31.70
C ARG A 331 4.10 62.30 -33.18
N LYS A 332 3.19 61.55 -33.79
CA LYS A 332 2.74 61.78 -35.18
C LYS A 332 2.09 63.16 -35.35
N THR A 333 1.30 63.58 -34.38
CA THR A 333 0.63 64.89 -34.38
C THR A 333 1.65 66.02 -34.29
N HIS A 334 2.64 65.90 -33.41
CA HIS A 334 3.76 66.84 -33.35
C HIS A 334 4.57 66.83 -34.65
N ARG A 335 4.86 65.66 -35.22
CA ARG A 335 5.55 65.51 -36.53
C ARG A 335 4.84 66.28 -37.63
N LEU A 336 3.54 66.07 -37.77
CA LEU A 336 2.72 66.77 -38.75
C LEU A 336 2.70 68.28 -38.49
N SER A 337 2.54 68.70 -37.24
CA SER A 337 2.57 70.12 -36.87
C SER A 337 3.90 70.77 -37.24
N THR A 338 5.03 70.16 -36.89
CA THR A 338 6.37 70.68 -37.22
C THR A 338 6.60 70.73 -38.74
N GLN A 339 6.17 69.69 -39.46
CA GLN A 339 6.24 69.66 -40.93
C GLN A 339 5.39 70.78 -41.56
N LEU A 340 4.19 71.05 -41.05
CA LEU A 340 3.33 72.13 -41.56
C LEU A 340 3.91 73.53 -41.25
N HIS A 341 4.51 73.72 -40.08
CA HIS A 341 5.05 75.03 -39.67
C HIS A 341 6.45 75.32 -40.23
N THR A 342 7.29 74.29 -40.41
CA THR A 342 8.72 74.48 -40.76
C THR A 342 9.13 73.81 -42.08
N GLY A 343 8.28 72.95 -42.65
CA GLY A 343 8.59 72.16 -43.85
C GLY A 343 9.58 71.02 -43.64
N LYS A 344 10.02 70.78 -42.39
CA LYS A 344 11.05 69.78 -42.02
C LYS A 344 10.49 68.72 -41.08
N ASP A 345 11.09 67.54 -41.08
CA ASP A 345 10.70 66.46 -40.20
C ASP A 345 11.30 66.61 -38.80
N LEU A 346 10.60 66.07 -37.79
CA LEU A 346 11.09 65.95 -36.42
C LEU A 346 12.24 64.95 -36.27
N GLU A 347 12.52 64.16 -37.31
CA GLU A 347 13.61 63.18 -37.36
C GLU A 347 14.86 63.73 -38.10
N ASP A 348 14.83 64.97 -38.59
CA ASP A 348 15.97 65.58 -39.29
C ASP A 348 17.04 66.06 -38.28
N GLU A 349 18.25 65.49 -38.41
CA GLU A 349 19.42 65.68 -37.54
C GLU A 349 19.79 67.14 -37.12
N PRO A 350 19.60 68.22 -37.91
CA PRO A 350 19.99 69.57 -37.45
C PRO A 350 19.05 70.19 -36.39
N ILE A 351 17.93 69.55 -36.01
CA ILE A 351 16.93 70.11 -35.08
C ILE A 351 17.10 69.58 -33.63
N ASN A 352 17.86 68.50 -33.43
CA ASN A 352 18.09 67.87 -32.12
C ASN A 352 18.68 68.80 -31.03
N SER A 353 19.27 69.93 -31.40
CA SER A 353 19.81 70.93 -30.44
C SER A 353 18.77 71.94 -29.91
N HIS A 354 17.59 72.06 -30.55
CA HIS A 354 16.56 73.07 -30.21
C HIS A 354 15.16 72.46 -29.99
N ASP A 355 15.05 71.13 -29.91
CA ASP A 355 13.77 70.48 -29.61
C ASP A 355 13.24 70.84 -28.21
N HIS A 356 11.93 71.09 -28.13
CA HIS A 356 11.25 71.27 -26.86
C HIS A 356 11.49 70.05 -25.96
N PRO A 357 11.82 70.21 -24.66
CA PRO A 357 12.18 69.11 -23.77
C PRO A 357 11.12 68.00 -23.71
N HIS A 358 9.85 68.34 -23.92
CA HIS A 358 8.74 67.39 -24.03
C HIS A 358 8.94 66.35 -25.15
N ILE A 359 9.44 66.75 -26.33
CA ILE A 359 9.65 65.84 -27.47
C ILE A 359 10.74 64.81 -27.12
N ARG A 360 11.81 65.24 -26.46
CA ARG A 360 12.89 64.33 -26.00
C ARG A 360 12.37 63.37 -24.93
N LEU A 361 11.57 63.84 -23.97
CA LEU A 361 10.94 63.00 -22.94
C LEU A 361 9.96 62.00 -23.53
N LEU A 362 9.18 62.40 -24.54
CA LEU A 362 8.25 61.55 -25.27
C LEU A 362 8.98 60.38 -25.95
N HIS A 363 10.07 60.63 -26.66
CA HIS A 363 10.89 59.58 -27.27
C HIS A 363 11.46 58.61 -26.22
N GLN A 364 11.99 59.11 -25.11
CA GLN A 364 12.50 58.27 -24.03
C GLN A 364 11.40 57.42 -23.38
N ARG A 365 10.19 57.98 -23.19
CA ARG A 365 9.05 57.24 -22.65
C ARG A 365 8.59 56.14 -23.60
N ILE A 366 8.51 56.43 -24.90
CA ILE A 366 8.18 55.45 -25.94
C ILE A 366 9.18 54.28 -25.92
N GLN A 367 10.49 54.54 -25.85
CA GLN A 367 11.49 53.46 -25.77
C GLN A 367 11.33 52.64 -24.48
N LYS A 368 11.15 53.30 -23.33
CA LYS A 368 10.88 52.61 -22.05
C LYS A 368 9.62 51.74 -22.10
N LEU A 369 8.57 52.20 -22.78
CA LEU A 369 7.33 51.42 -22.97
C LEU A 369 7.55 50.23 -23.90
N LYS A 370 8.30 50.38 -24.99
CA LYS A 370 8.68 49.26 -25.87
C LYS A 370 9.45 48.19 -25.11
N ASP A 371 10.41 48.58 -24.28
CA ASP A 371 11.17 47.66 -23.41
C ASP A 371 10.27 47.01 -22.33
N GLN A 372 9.31 47.76 -21.80
CA GLN A 372 8.34 47.24 -20.83
C GLN A 372 7.39 46.22 -21.48
N ILE A 373 6.90 46.50 -22.69
CA ILE A 373 6.05 45.60 -23.47
C ILE A 373 6.81 44.30 -23.78
N ALA A 374 8.04 44.39 -24.30
CA ALA A 374 8.87 43.23 -24.57
C ALA A 374 9.08 42.34 -23.33
N ARG A 375 9.30 42.95 -22.15
CA ARG A 375 9.42 42.20 -20.88
C ARG A 375 8.09 41.59 -20.43
N LEU A 376 6.97 42.29 -20.60
CA LEU A 376 5.67 41.80 -20.18
C LEU A 376 5.19 40.62 -21.04
N ASP A 377 5.59 40.58 -22.32
CA ASP A 377 5.13 39.57 -23.28
C ASP A 377 5.72 38.16 -23.06
N GLN A 378 6.97 38.05 -22.59
CA GLN A 378 7.70 36.76 -22.50
C GLN A 378 7.15 35.71 -21.52
N LYS A 379 6.32 36.08 -20.52
CA LYS A 379 5.86 35.17 -19.45
C LYS A 379 4.38 35.38 -19.14
N GLN A 380 3.53 35.27 -20.16
CA GLN A 380 2.08 35.31 -20.00
C GLN A 380 1.54 33.93 -19.63
N ALA A 381 0.71 33.88 -18.59
CA ALA A 381 -0.07 32.69 -18.29
C ALA A 381 -1.19 32.54 -19.33
N PHE A 382 -1.37 31.33 -19.85
CA PHE A 382 -2.53 31.02 -20.68
C PHE A 382 -3.78 30.96 -19.80
N ARG A 383 -4.85 31.65 -20.24
CA ARG A 383 -6.16 31.65 -19.57
C ARG A 383 -7.27 31.60 -20.62
N PRO A 384 -8.38 30.90 -20.33
CA PRO A 384 -9.52 30.82 -21.24
C PRO A 384 -10.18 32.20 -21.39
N GLN A 385 -10.95 32.39 -22.46
CA GLN A 385 -11.67 33.65 -22.70
C GLN A 385 -12.85 33.83 -21.74
N THR A 386 -13.42 32.73 -21.23
CA THR A 386 -14.49 32.75 -20.23
C THR A 386 -13.90 32.92 -18.82
N PRO A 387 -14.45 33.82 -17.98
CA PRO A 387 -13.95 34.07 -16.63
C PRO A 387 -14.39 32.95 -15.67
N LEU A 388 -13.67 31.82 -15.70
CA LEU A 388 -13.95 30.66 -14.83
C LEU A 388 -13.33 30.78 -13.42
N PHE A 389 -12.46 31.77 -13.20
CA PHE A 389 -11.72 31.90 -11.93
C PHE A 389 -12.61 32.26 -10.74
N GLU A 390 -13.69 33.02 -10.95
CA GLU A 390 -14.64 33.36 -9.88
C GLU A 390 -15.35 32.10 -9.36
N SER A 391 -15.80 31.22 -10.26
CA SER A 391 -16.38 29.92 -9.91
C SER A 391 -15.38 29.04 -9.16
N LEU A 392 -14.13 28.95 -9.64
CA LEU A 392 -13.06 28.25 -8.95
C LEU A 392 -12.86 28.79 -7.52
N TYR A 393 -12.83 30.11 -7.35
CA TYR A 393 -12.70 30.75 -6.05
C TYR A 393 -13.86 30.33 -5.13
N GLN A 394 -15.10 30.44 -5.59
CA GLN A 394 -16.30 30.11 -4.80
C GLN A 394 -16.31 28.63 -4.39
N GLU A 395 -16.04 27.72 -5.32
CA GLU A 395 -16.03 26.28 -5.06
C GLU A 395 -14.92 25.87 -4.11
N VAL A 396 -13.71 26.43 -4.24
CA VAL A 396 -12.60 26.13 -3.32
C VAL A 396 -12.91 26.63 -1.91
N HIS A 397 -13.52 27.81 -1.76
CA HIS A 397 -13.95 28.30 -0.44
C HIS A 397 -15.10 27.47 0.14
N GLN A 398 -16.05 27.05 -0.69
CA GLN A 398 -17.12 26.16 -0.26
C GLN A 398 -16.56 24.81 0.20
N TYR A 399 -15.59 24.26 -0.52
CA TYR A 399 -14.90 23.02 -0.16
C TYR A 399 -14.17 23.13 1.18
N VAL A 400 -13.39 24.20 1.39
CA VAL A 400 -12.70 24.45 2.67
C VAL A 400 -13.70 24.69 3.81
N GLY A 401 -14.81 25.36 3.54
CA GLY A 401 -15.87 25.61 4.52
C GLY A 401 -16.74 24.38 4.85
N SER A 402 -16.70 23.31 4.04
CA SER A 402 -17.58 22.16 4.19
C SER A 402 -16.84 20.83 4.43
N ILE A 403 -16.05 20.37 3.46
CA ILE A 403 -15.42 19.04 3.44
C ILE A 403 -14.03 19.08 4.09
N ALA A 404 -13.23 20.10 3.78
CA ALA A 404 -11.86 20.27 4.31
C ALA A 404 -11.79 21.22 5.51
N GLN A 405 -12.89 21.40 6.23
CA GLN A 405 -12.94 22.24 7.42
C GLN A 405 -12.03 21.64 8.51
N VAL A 406 -11.08 22.44 9.03
CA VAL A 406 -10.06 21.99 10.01
C VAL A 406 -10.69 21.25 11.19
N SER A 407 -11.77 21.78 11.77
CA SER A 407 -12.45 21.16 12.91
C SER A 407 -13.03 19.78 12.59
N LYS A 408 -13.64 19.59 11.40
CA LYS A 408 -14.19 18.29 10.99
C LYS A 408 -13.10 17.27 10.69
N VAL A 409 -12.04 17.68 10.00
CA VAL A 409 -10.92 16.79 9.67
C VAL A 409 -10.17 16.38 10.93
N GLN A 410 -9.90 17.33 11.84
CA GLN A 410 -9.28 17.04 13.13
C GLN A 410 -10.19 16.20 14.04
N ASP A 411 -11.52 16.44 14.03
CA ASP A 411 -12.46 15.60 14.77
C ASP A 411 -12.43 14.15 14.28
N LEU A 412 -12.53 13.91 12.97
CA LEU A 412 -12.42 12.57 12.39
C LEU A 412 -11.08 11.91 12.73
N LEU A 413 -9.97 12.64 12.61
CA LEU A 413 -8.65 12.15 13.01
C LEU A 413 -8.61 11.79 14.49
N THR A 414 -9.10 12.66 15.39
CA THR A 414 -9.09 12.38 16.83
C THR A 414 -10.00 11.20 17.20
N ARG A 415 -11.13 11.01 16.52
CA ARG A 415 -11.99 9.84 16.68
C ARG A 415 -11.25 8.56 16.28
N LEU A 416 -10.57 8.55 15.14
CA LEU A 416 -9.71 7.44 14.72
C LEU A 416 -8.58 7.16 15.74
N LEU A 417 -7.88 8.20 16.20
CA LEU A 417 -6.81 8.07 17.20
C LEU A 417 -7.32 7.55 18.56
N LYS A 418 -8.54 7.93 18.97
CA LYS A 418 -9.18 7.40 20.18
C LYS A 418 -9.50 5.91 20.05
N LEU A 419 -9.91 5.45 18.88
CA LEU A 419 -10.19 4.02 18.63
C LEU A 419 -8.94 3.15 18.75
N LEU A 420 -7.76 3.67 18.39
CA LEU A 420 -6.49 2.96 18.62
C LEU A 420 -6.15 2.76 20.10
N ARG A 421 -6.77 3.55 21.00
CA ARG A 421 -6.57 3.46 22.45
C ARG A 421 -7.70 2.73 23.17
N ALA A 422 -8.83 2.47 22.51
CA ALA A 422 -10.07 2.01 23.14
C ALA A 422 -10.55 0.66 22.59
N ASP A 423 -10.98 -0.22 23.48
CA ASP A 423 -11.20 -1.65 23.21
C ASP A 423 -12.62 -1.99 22.69
N LYS A 424 -13.24 -1.12 21.86
CA LYS A 424 -14.68 -1.25 21.50
C LYS A 424 -14.92 -1.50 20.01
N SER A 425 -15.62 -2.60 19.69
CA SER A 425 -15.68 -3.18 18.33
C SER A 425 -16.69 -2.56 17.35
N GLN A 426 -17.86 -2.08 17.79
CA GLN A 426 -18.92 -1.62 16.87
C GLN A 426 -18.77 -0.16 16.41
N ALA A 427 -18.20 0.71 17.26
CA ALA A 427 -17.95 2.10 16.88
C ALA A 427 -16.86 2.22 15.78
N VAL A 428 -15.97 1.22 15.68
CA VAL A 428 -14.85 1.26 14.74
C VAL A 428 -15.32 1.18 13.29
N GLN A 429 -16.22 0.25 12.96
CA GLN A 429 -16.68 0.07 11.58
C GLN A 429 -17.41 1.32 11.07
N ASN A 430 -18.21 1.98 11.91
CA ASN A 430 -18.92 3.20 11.53
C ASN A 430 -17.95 4.34 11.19
N VAL A 431 -16.90 4.53 12.00
CA VAL A 431 -15.89 5.57 11.76
C VAL A 431 -15.03 5.23 10.52
N LEU A 432 -14.74 3.94 10.27
CA LEU A 432 -14.06 3.53 9.03
C LEU A 432 -14.92 3.74 7.79
N ASN A 433 -16.23 3.49 7.86
CA ASN A 433 -17.16 3.76 6.77
C ASN A 433 -17.30 5.28 6.51
N GLU A 434 -17.31 6.09 7.57
CA GLU A 434 -17.28 7.54 7.47
C GLU A 434 -15.99 8.04 6.79
N GLU A 435 -14.83 7.47 7.14
CA GLU A 435 -13.56 7.75 6.45
C GLU A 435 -13.65 7.40 4.97
N ALA A 436 -14.19 6.23 4.61
CA ALA A 436 -14.32 5.82 3.22
C ALA A 436 -15.22 6.78 2.41
N ALA A 437 -16.36 7.20 2.98
CA ALA A 437 -17.24 8.19 2.36
C ALA A 437 -16.57 9.58 2.24
N TRP A 438 -15.79 9.96 3.25
CA TRP A 438 -14.97 11.17 3.22
C TRP A 438 -13.93 11.12 2.09
N GLN A 439 -13.19 10.01 1.95
CA GLN A 439 -12.22 9.82 0.87
C GLN A 439 -12.86 9.92 -0.51
N GLN A 440 -14.06 9.34 -0.68
CA GLN A 440 -14.81 9.41 -1.93
C GLN A 440 -15.22 10.86 -2.28
N SER A 441 -15.63 11.64 -1.27
CA SER A 441 -16.00 13.06 -1.44
C SER A 441 -14.80 13.89 -1.92
N HIS A 442 -13.62 13.66 -1.35
CA HIS A 442 -12.37 14.30 -1.79
C HIS A 442 -11.96 13.87 -3.20
N HIS A 443 -12.11 12.59 -3.53
CA HIS A 443 -11.82 12.10 -4.86
C HIS A 443 -12.70 12.77 -5.93
N GLN A 444 -14.01 12.88 -5.67
CA GLN A 444 -14.95 13.55 -6.57
C GLN A 444 -14.60 15.02 -6.77
N PHE A 445 -14.32 15.76 -5.70
CA PHE A 445 -13.93 17.16 -5.79
C PHE A 445 -12.62 17.35 -6.56
N ARG A 446 -11.59 16.54 -6.28
CA ARG A 446 -10.31 16.58 -6.98
C ARG A 446 -10.46 16.30 -8.48
N ARG A 447 -11.31 15.33 -8.83
CA ARG A 447 -11.65 15.01 -10.22
C ARG A 447 -12.34 16.20 -10.91
N HIS A 448 -13.32 16.80 -10.24
CA HIS A 448 -13.98 18.01 -10.75
C HIS A 448 -13.00 19.16 -10.98
N LEU A 449 -12.07 19.39 -10.04
CA LEU A 449 -11.01 20.40 -10.21
C LEU A 449 -10.11 20.12 -11.43
N ALA A 450 -9.73 18.86 -11.64
CA ALA A 450 -8.88 18.48 -12.78
C ALA A 450 -9.58 18.69 -14.13
N GLU A 451 -10.87 18.35 -14.21
CA GLU A 451 -11.64 18.36 -15.45
C GLU A 451 -12.15 19.78 -15.79
N SER A 452 -12.74 20.49 -14.82
CA SER A 452 -13.38 21.80 -15.04
C SER A 452 -12.38 22.96 -15.09
N TYR A 453 -11.26 22.85 -14.38
CA TYR A 453 -10.32 23.96 -14.16
C TYR A 453 -8.90 23.68 -14.65
N ALA A 454 -8.73 22.79 -15.65
CA ALA A 454 -7.44 22.44 -16.24
C ALA A 454 -6.60 23.64 -16.73
N ALA A 455 -7.23 24.77 -17.06
CA ALA A 455 -6.55 25.98 -17.51
C ALA A 455 -5.87 26.81 -16.39
N PHE A 456 -6.02 26.39 -15.12
CA PHE A 456 -5.43 27.05 -13.95
C PHE A 456 -4.46 26.12 -13.19
N PRO A 457 -3.43 25.56 -13.85
CA PRO A 457 -2.54 24.57 -13.23
C PRO A 457 -1.76 25.13 -12.03
N ASP A 458 -1.46 26.43 -12.04
CA ASP A 458 -0.75 27.15 -10.99
C ASP A 458 -1.51 27.24 -9.65
N VAL A 459 -2.85 27.09 -9.68
CA VAL A 459 -3.70 27.06 -8.49
C VAL A 459 -4.19 25.65 -8.21
N VAL A 460 -4.66 24.95 -9.25
CA VAL A 460 -5.30 23.64 -9.12
C VAL A 460 -4.29 22.56 -8.74
N VAL A 461 -3.11 22.50 -9.37
CA VAL A 461 -2.17 21.39 -9.12
C VAL A 461 -1.59 21.43 -7.69
N PRO A 462 -1.14 22.59 -7.14
CA PRO A 462 -0.75 22.66 -5.73
C PRO A 462 -1.88 22.29 -4.77
N LEU A 463 -3.13 22.70 -5.07
CA LEU A 463 -4.29 22.34 -4.26
C LEU A 463 -4.56 20.82 -4.32
N GLN A 464 -4.48 20.20 -5.49
CA GLN A 464 -4.59 18.74 -5.64
C GLN A 464 -3.50 17.99 -4.87
N ALA A 465 -2.26 18.48 -4.91
CA ALA A 465 -1.16 17.91 -4.13
C ALA A 465 -1.44 17.95 -2.63
N ALA A 466 -2.01 19.06 -2.15
CA ALA A 466 -2.36 19.26 -0.74
C ALA A 466 -3.51 18.33 -0.30
N ILE A 467 -4.56 18.21 -1.11
CA ILE A 467 -5.69 17.29 -0.88
C ILE A 467 -5.16 15.84 -0.81
N LEU A 468 -4.30 15.46 -1.75
CA LEU A 468 -3.72 14.11 -1.79
C LEU A 468 -2.86 13.79 -0.56
N GLN A 469 -2.07 14.74 -0.06
CA GLN A 469 -1.31 14.57 1.19
C GLN A 469 -2.22 14.33 2.38
N MET A 470 -3.33 15.08 2.48
CA MET A 470 -4.32 14.90 3.54
C MET A 470 -5.01 13.52 3.43
N GLN A 471 -5.43 13.12 2.22
CA GLN A 471 -6.02 11.81 1.96
C GLN A 471 -5.07 10.66 2.30
N HIS A 472 -3.79 10.79 1.92
CA HIS A 472 -2.72 9.85 2.21
C HIS A 472 -2.54 9.66 3.71
N GLY A 473 -2.44 10.76 4.46
CA GLY A 473 -2.29 10.73 5.91
C GLY A 473 -3.47 10.06 6.63
N LEU A 474 -4.70 10.43 6.28
CA LEU A 474 -5.89 9.87 6.93
C LEU A 474 -6.05 8.38 6.62
N ARG A 475 -5.76 7.96 5.39
CA ARG A 475 -5.82 6.55 4.98
C ARG A 475 -4.80 5.68 5.71
N LEU A 476 -3.61 6.21 6.00
CA LEU A 476 -2.62 5.52 6.83
C LEU A 476 -3.15 5.25 8.25
N VAL A 477 -3.78 6.26 8.88
CA VAL A 477 -4.38 6.10 10.22
C VAL A 477 -5.55 5.11 10.19
N ALA A 478 -6.44 5.22 9.20
CA ALA A 478 -7.58 4.31 9.05
C ALA A 478 -7.14 2.85 8.85
N SER A 479 -6.07 2.61 8.11
CA SER A 479 -5.50 1.27 7.92
C SER A 479 -4.95 0.68 9.22
N GLU A 480 -4.31 1.49 10.06
CA GLU A 480 -3.84 1.04 11.39
C GLU A 480 -5.00 0.82 12.36
N VAL A 481 -6.05 1.65 12.31
CA VAL A 481 -7.29 1.40 13.07
C VAL A 481 -7.92 0.08 12.67
N HIS A 482 -8.00 -0.19 11.36
CA HIS A 482 -8.49 -1.47 10.85
C HIS A 482 -7.68 -2.63 11.41
N LYS A 483 -6.33 -2.58 11.34
CA LYS A 483 -5.45 -3.59 11.93
C LYS A 483 -5.67 -3.78 13.43
N ALA A 484 -5.76 -2.68 14.19
CA ALA A 484 -5.96 -2.73 15.64
C ALA A 484 -7.26 -3.44 16.05
N THR A 485 -8.30 -3.46 15.21
CA THR A 485 -9.51 -4.26 15.51
C THR A 485 -9.23 -5.76 15.65
N PHE A 486 -8.19 -6.25 14.97
CA PHE A 486 -7.79 -7.65 14.96
C PHE A 486 -6.74 -7.99 16.03
N ASP A 487 -6.09 -6.99 16.63
CA ASP A 487 -5.09 -7.20 17.70
C ASP A 487 -5.70 -7.91 18.92
N SER A 488 -7.01 -7.74 19.14
CA SER A 488 -7.77 -8.46 20.18
C SER A 488 -7.85 -9.97 19.94
N PHE A 489 -7.67 -10.42 18.70
CA PHE A 489 -7.73 -11.83 18.31
C PHE A 489 -6.34 -12.41 18.05
N VAL A 490 -5.46 -11.67 17.37
CA VAL A 490 -4.14 -12.15 16.96
C VAL A 490 -3.11 -11.03 17.13
N SER A 491 -2.02 -11.32 17.83
CA SER A 491 -0.87 -10.40 17.88
C SER A 491 -0.12 -10.38 16.54
N PRO A 492 0.04 -9.22 15.88
CA PRO A 492 0.72 -9.13 14.58
C PRO A 492 2.18 -9.60 14.62
N ALA A 493 2.89 -9.35 15.73
CA ALA A 493 4.28 -9.79 15.89
C ALA A 493 4.39 -11.32 15.96
N LYS A 494 3.50 -11.97 16.72
CA LYS A 494 3.44 -13.43 16.81
C LYS A 494 3.05 -14.05 15.46
N LEU A 495 2.05 -13.49 14.79
CA LEU A 495 1.67 -13.92 13.43
C LEU A 495 2.84 -13.77 12.46
N GLY A 496 3.58 -12.67 12.54
CA GLY A 496 4.73 -12.46 11.67
C GLY A 496 5.87 -13.43 11.93
N SER A 497 6.12 -13.79 13.19
CA SER A 497 7.10 -14.83 13.53
C SER A 497 6.69 -16.21 12.99
N LEU A 498 5.39 -16.55 13.05
CA LEU A 498 4.86 -17.80 12.50
C LEU A 498 5.04 -17.87 10.97
N VAL A 499 4.68 -16.79 10.27
CA VAL A 499 4.81 -16.69 8.81
C VAL A 499 6.28 -16.73 8.39
N ALA A 500 7.16 -16.00 9.09
CA ALA A 500 8.59 -16.06 8.86
C ALA A 500 9.11 -17.49 9.07
N SER A 501 8.68 -18.20 10.13
CA SER A 501 9.14 -19.57 10.38
C SER A 501 8.65 -20.61 9.38
N LEU A 502 7.55 -20.36 8.67
CA LEU A 502 7.05 -21.24 7.61
C LEU A 502 7.66 -20.94 6.23
N LEU A 503 7.97 -19.68 5.94
CA LEU A 503 8.28 -19.24 4.58
C LEU A 503 9.70 -18.69 4.39
N SER A 504 10.44 -18.41 5.46
CA SER A 504 11.84 -17.99 5.33
C SER A 504 12.73 -19.14 4.92
N PHE A 505 13.81 -18.82 4.19
CA PHE A 505 14.80 -19.82 3.81
C PHE A 505 15.65 -20.17 5.05
N PRO A 506 15.67 -21.44 5.48
CA PRO A 506 16.42 -21.85 6.66
C PRO A 506 17.93 -21.73 6.40
N SER A 507 18.65 -21.19 7.38
CA SER A 507 20.10 -20.98 7.27
C SER A 507 20.90 -21.91 8.20
N ILE A 508 22.20 -22.07 7.91
CA ILE A 508 23.14 -22.82 8.73
C ILE A 508 23.95 -21.89 9.66
N GLY A 509 23.85 -20.56 9.47
CA GLY A 509 24.60 -19.55 10.23
C GLY A 509 23.99 -19.25 11.61
N SER A 510 24.77 -18.67 12.51
CA SER A 510 24.30 -18.20 13.82
C SER A 510 23.55 -16.86 13.77
N THR A 511 23.73 -16.10 12.68
CA THR A 511 23.13 -14.79 12.43
C THR A 511 21.70 -14.85 11.89
N PHE A 512 21.27 -16.00 11.39
CA PHE A 512 19.98 -16.22 10.76
C PHE A 512 19.29 -17.39 11.46
N PRO A 513 17.94 -17.48 11.44
CA PRO A 513 17.26 -18.57 12.11
C PRO A 513 17.67 -19.92 11.51
N THR A 514 17.92 -20.87 12.41
CA THR A 514 18.30 -22.24 12.08
C THR A 514 17.05 -23.13 11.94
N TYR A 515 17.19 -24.28 11.29
CA TYR A 515 16.12 -25.30 11.25
C TYR A 515 15.53 -25.60 12.64
N LEU A 516 16.35 -25.60 13.70
CA LEU A 516 15.90 -25.85 15.07
C LEU A 516 15.04 -24.70 15.63
N SER A 517 15.42 -23.44 15.38
CA SER A 517 14.61 -22.30 15.85
C SER A 517 13.27 -22.24 15.14
N HIS A 518 13.22 -22.60 13.85
CA HIS A 518 11.93 -22.72 13.14
C HIS A 518 11.06 -23.81 13.75
N ALA A 519 11.60 -25.01 13.99
CA ALA A 519 10.85 -26.08 14.67
C ALA A 519 10.32 -25.65 16.04
N ASP A 520 11.15 -25.02 16.87
CA ASP A 520 10.76 -24.56 18.21
C ASP A 520 9.64 -23.50 18.16
N THR A 521 9.74 -22.54 17.23
CA THR A 521 8.69 -21.52 17.05
C THR A 521 7.37 -22.11 16.55
N LEU A 522 7.39 -23.11 15.66
CA LEU A 522 6.15 -23.75 15.18
C LEU A 522 5.44 -24.55 16.28
N CYS A 523 6.20 -25.09 17.24
CA CYS A 523 5.68 -25.83 18.40
C CYS A 523 5.35 -24.97 19.61
N SER A 524 5.62 -23.67 19.56
CA SER A 524 5.46 -22.80 20.71
C SER A 524 3.99 -22.53 21.01
N VAL A 525 3.70 -22.22 22.28
CA VAL A 525 2.37 -21.78 22.72
C VAL A 525 1.91 -20.53 21.94
N SER A 526 2.84 -19.66 21.53
CA SER A 526 2.49 -18.46 20.77
C SER A 526 1.93 -18.76 19.38
N SER A 527 2.44 -19.80 18.70
CA SER A 527 1.94 -20.20 17.38
C SER A 527 0.56 -20.86 17.48
N LEU A 528 0.32 -21.61 18.56
CA LEU A 528 -0.99 -22.19 18.86
C LEU A 528 -2.03 -21.11 19.23
N GLU A 529 -1.65 -20.11 20.03
CA GLU A 529 -2.50 -18.94 20.32
C GLU A 529 -2.89 -18.20 19.04
N VAL A 530 -1.94 -17.97 18.12
CA VAL A 530 -2.21 -17.36 16.81
C VAL A 530 -3.17 -18.20 16.00
N LEU A 531 -2.98 -19.52 15.93
CA LEU A 531 -3.87 -20.44 15.22
C LEU A 531 -5.30 -20.38 15.79
N HIS A 532 -5.45 -20.37 17.11
CA HIS A 532 -6.74 -20.23 17.78
C HIS A 532 -7.39 -18.87 17.50
N GLY A 533 -6.59 -17.79 17.52
CA GLY A 533 -7.03 -16.44 17.17
C GLY A 533 -7.53 -16.34 15.72
N LEU A 534 -6.79 -16.91 14.77
CA LEU A 534 -7.17 -16.96 13.35
C LEU A 534 -8.45 -17.78 13.12
N LYS A 535 -8.59 -18.92 13.80
CA LYS A 535 -9.84 -19.71 13.80
C LYS A 535 -11.04 -18.91 14.31
N ARG A 536 -10.86 -18.10 15.37
CA ARG A 536 -11.92 -17.23 15.88
C ARG A 536 -12.27 -16.09 14.92
N LEU A 537 -11.27 -15.53 14.25
CA LEU A 537 -11.45 -14.49 13.24
C LEU A 537 -12.19 -15.00 12.01
N SER A 538 -11.81 -16.16 11.50
CA SER A 538 -12.47 -16.77 10.34
C SER A 538 -13.94 -17.05 10.64
N LEU A 539 -14.26 -17.59 11.81
CA LEU A 539 -15.64 -17.83 12.23
C LEU A 539 -16.49 -16.55 12.33
N LYS A 540 -15.91 -15.44 12.79
CA LYS A 540 -16.62 -14.16 12.93
C LYS A 540 -17.03 -13.55 11.58
N TYR A 541 -16.20 -13.70 10.55
CA TYR A 541 -16.46 -13.12 9.22
C TYR A 541 -17.17 -14.10 8.26
N ILE A 542 -16.93 -15.42 8.40
CA ILE A 542 -17.62 -16.45 7.59
C ILE A 542 -19.11 -16.58 7.97
N ALA A 543 -19.48 -16.23 9.22
CA ALA A 543 -20.87 -16.24 9.66
C ALA A 543 -21.78 -15.22 8.93
N GLU A 544 -21.20 -14.22 8.24
CA GLU A 544 -21.97 -13.17 7.55
C GLU A 544 -22.21 -13.46 6.05
N GLU A 545 -21.44 -14.33 5.37
CA GLU A 545 -21.60 -14.58 3.92
C GLU A 545 -21.35 -16.04 3.47
N SER A 546 -22.45 -16.77 3.24
CA SER A 546 -22.60 -18.00 2.43
C SER A 546 -22.01 -19.34 2.89
N GLU A 547 -22.82 -20.39 2.76
CA GLU A 547 -22.56 -21.81 3.11
C GLU A 547 -21.50 -22.52 2.25
N LYS A 548 -20.82 -21.82 1.31
CA LYS A 548 -19.89 -22.46 0.34
C LYS A 548 -18.42 -22.08 0.48
N ALA A 549 -18.05 -21.26 1.47
CA ALA A 549 -16.64 -20.98 1.75
C ALA A 549 -15.98 -22.19 2.43
N GLN A 550 -15.24 -22.99 1.65
CA GLN A 550 -14.41 -24.10 2.14
C GLN A 550 -13.63 -23.67 3.39
N LYS A 551 -13.79 -24.43 4.47
CA LYS A 551 -13.23 -24.14 5.81
C LYS A 551 -11.76 -23.72 5.73
N MET A 552 -11.54 -22.41 5.76
CA MET A 552 -10.25 -21.80 6.00
C MET A 552 -9.80 -22.21 7.39
N CYS A 553 -8.70 -22.97 7.52
CA CYS A 553 -7.78 -22.82 8.66
C CYS A 553 -6.57 -23.73 8.54
N LEU A 554 -5.41 -23.11 8.76
CA LEU A 554 -4.23 -23.76 9.29
C LEU A 554 -4.61 -24.75 10.42
N THR A 555 -4.22 -26.01 10.29
CA THR A 555 -4.46 -27.02 11.34
C THR A 555 -3.24 -27.19 12.24
N GLN A 556 -3.47 -27.61 13.48
CA GLN A 556 -2.38 -27.89 14.42
C GLN A 556 -1.51 -29.03 13.92
N GLU A 557 -2.10 -30.04 13.26
CA GLU A 557 -1.40 -31.09 12.53
C GLU A 557 -0.34 -30.55 11.58
N GLN A 558 -0.70 -29.58 10.73
CA GLN A 558 0.22 -29.00 9.75
C GLN A 558 1.44 -28.35 10.42
N LEU A 559 1.23 -27.64 11.53
CA LEU A 559 2.32 -27.03 12.30
C LEU A 559 3.24 -28.08 12.92
N LEU A 560 2.67 -29.11 13.56
CA LEU A 560 3.43 -30.17 14.22
C LEU A 560 4.25 -31.01 13.24
N VAL A 561 3.66 -31.37 12.09
CA VAL A 561 4.37 -32.13 11.06
C VAL A 561 5.48 -31.29 10.43
N ASN A 562 5.24 -30.03 10.11
CA ASN A 562 6.28 -29.13 9.61
C ASN A 562 7.43 -28.96 10.61
N ALA A 563 7.12 -28.81 11.89
CA ALA A 563 8.14 -28.72 12.95
C ALA A 563 8.98 -30.00 13.07
N LEU A 564 8.36 -31.18 12.95
CA LEU A 564 9.08 -32.45 12.90
C LEU A 564 10.01 -32.55 11.69
N LEU A 565 9.56 -32.11 10.51
CA LEU A 565 10.39 -32.09 9.30
C LEU A 565 11.56 -31.11 9.44
N TYR A 566 11.37 -29.95 10.08
CA TYR A 566 12.46 -29.02 10.42
C TYR A 566 13.48 -29.65 11.36
N LEU A 567 13.03 -30.32 12.42
CA LEU A 567 13.89 -31.02 13.37
C LEU A 567 14.67 -32.15 12.70
N GLN A 568 14.02 -32.89 11.79
CA GLN A 568 14.66 -33.92 10.99
C GLN A 568 15.81 -33.35 10.14
N CYS A 569 15.54 -32.26 9.42
CA CYS A 569 16.56 -31.60 8.58
C CYS A 569 17.70 -31.02 9.44
N HIS A 570 17.40 -30.52 10.64
CA HIS A 570 18.42 -30.06 11.59
C HIS A 570 19.37 -31.18 12.01
N ALA A 571 18.81 -32.31 12.44
CA ALA A 571 19.58 -33.46 12.90
C ALA A 571 20.45 -34.05 11.77
N LEU A 572 19.91 -34.13 10.55
CA LEU A 572 20.64 -34.59 9.37
C LEU A 572 21.77 -33.62 8.97
N SER A 573 21.53 -32.31 9.04
CA SER A 573 22.53 -31.30 8.67
C SER A 573 23.68 -31.22 9.68
N LYS A 574 23.41 -31.47 10.97
CA LYS A 574 24.44 -31.54 12.02
C LYS A 574 25.09 -32.91 12.17
N ALA A 575 24.59 -33.93 11.47
CA ALA A 575 25.00 -35.33 11.64
C ALA A 575 24.89 -35.85 13.10
N GLY A 576 24.00 -35.26 13.91
CA GLY A 576 23.78 -35.64 15.30
C GLY A 576 22.58 -34.94 15.92
N VAL A 577 22.08 -35.48 17.04
CA VAL A 577 20.98 -34.87 17.82
C VAL A 577 21.55 -34.27 19.10
N ASP A 578 21.66 -32.94 19.12
CA ASP A 578 22.09 -32.20 20.31
C ASP A 578 21.08 -32.34 21.45
N HIS A 579 21.49 -32.07 22.69
CA HIS A 579 20.59 -32.10 23.85
C HIS A 579 19.33 -31.23 23.66
N LYS A 580 19.48 -30.04 23.04
CA LYS A 580 18.35 -29.14 22.72
C LYS A 580 17.40 -29.76 21.68
N SER A 581 17.94 -30.42 20.67
CA SER A 581 17.16 -31.10 19.64
C SER A 581 16.44 -32.34 20.19
N LEU A 582 17.03 -33.07 21.14
CA LEU A 582 16.38 -34.18 21.85
C LEU A 582 15.24 -33.71 22.75
N LEU A 583 15.40 -32.58 23.45
CA LEU A 583 14.32 -31.99 24.25
C LEU A 583 13.14 -31.59 23.37
N LEU A 584 13.41 -30.94 22.23
CA LEU A 584 12.36 -30.58 21.27
C LEU A 584 11.72 -31.81 20.63
N PHE A 585 12.50 -32.84 20.29
CA PHE A 585 12.00 -34.13 19.82
C PHE A 585 11.00 -34.73 20.81
N ARG A 586 11.39 -34.84 22.09
CA ARG A 586 10.51 -35.39 23.13
C ARG A 586 9.24 -34.57 23.30
N HIS A 587 9.36 -33.24 23.30
CA HIS A 587 8.21 -32.35 23.39
C HIS A 587 7.25 -32.53 22.21
N LEU A 588 7.77 -32.54 20.97
CA LEU A 588 6.99 -32.73 19.75
C LEU A 588 6.21 -34.05 19.75
N PHE A 589 6.87 -35.16 20.06
CA PHE A 589 6.20 -36.45 20.12
C PHE A 589 5.17 -36.51 21.26
N GLN A 590 5.44 -35.88 22.40
CA GLN A 590 4.45 -35.80 23.48
C GLN A 590 3.19 -35.04 23.04
N VAL A 591 3.35 -33.90 22.35
CA VAL A 591 2.21 -33.12 21.84
C VAL A 591 1.42 -33.94 20.81
N ILE A 592 2.10 -34.62 19.88
CA ILE A 592 1.43 -35.45 18.87
C ILE A 592 0.69 -36.64 19.49
N ILE A 593 1.28 -37.29 20.49
CA ILE A 593 0.62 -38.38 21.22
C ILE A 593 -0.61 -37.85 21.96
N ASN A 594 -0.51 -36.69 22.61
CA ASN A 594 -1.66 -36.09 23.30
C ASN A 594 -2.81 -35.76 22.32
N GLU A 595 -2.50 -35.23 21.13
CA GLU A 595 -3.51 -34.98 20.09
C GLU A 595 -4.13 -36.27 19.55
N TRP A 596 -3.35 -37.35 19.46
CA TRP A 596 -3.85 -38.67 19.08
C TRP A 596 -4.77 -39.25 20.15
N ASP A 597 -4.37 -39.19 21.43
CA ASP A 597 -5.18 -39.66 22.56
C ASP A 597 -6.50 -38.86 22.67
N GLU A 598 -6.47 -37.56 22.36
CA GLU A 598 -7.67 -36.71 22.26
C GLU A 598 -8.59 -37.16 21.11
N GLN A 599 -8.02 -37.41 19.93
CA GLN A 599 -8.77 -37.89 18.77
C GLN A 599 -9.43 -39.25 19.06
N GLU A 600 -8.71 -40.17 19.69
CA GLU A 600 -9.22 -41.49 20.04
C GLU A 600 -10.37 -41.39 21.05
N ARG A 601 -10.25 -40.50 22.04
CA ARG A 601 -11.32 -40.26 23.01
C ARG A 601 -12.56 -39.65 22.36
N GLN A 602 -12.40 -38.68 21.46
CA GLN A 602 -13.53 -38.11 20.71
C GLN A 602 -14.20 -39.18 19.84
N ALA A 603 -13.42 -40.05 19.18
CA ALA A 603 -13.97 -41.16 18.41
C ALA A 603 -14.77 -42.13 19.29
N GLN A 604 -14.27 -42.45 20.48
CA GLN A 604 -14.99 -43.29 21.46
C GLN A 604 -16.28 -42.61 21.94
N GLU A 605 -16.24 -41.32 22.27
CA GLU A 605 -17.43 -40.55 22.68
C GLU A 605 -18.47 -40.47 21.55
N GLU A 606 -18.04 -40.26 20.30
CA GLU A 606 -18.92 -40.28 19.13
C GLU A 606 -19.52 -41.67 18.89
N GLU A 607 -18.75 -42.73 19.08
CA GLU A 607 -19.24 -44.11 18.99
C GLU A 607 -20.25 -44.40 20.11
N GLU A 608 -20.02 -43.95 21.34
CA GLU A 608 -20.97 -44.03 22.44
C GLU A 608 -22.24 -43.20 22.18
N GLN A 609 -22.12 -42.02 21.58
CA GLN A 609 -23.26 -41.20 21.16
C GLN A 609 -24.05 -41.88 20.04
N LYS A 610 -23.40 -42.45 19.03
CA LYS A 610 -24.04 -43.24 17.97
C LYS A 610 -24.74 -44.48 18.55
N ASN A 611 -24.08 -45.19 19.47
CA ASN A 611 -24.61 -46.37 20.14
C ASN A 611 -25.79 -46.04 21.08
N SER A 612 -25.77 -44.88 21.73
CA SER A 612 -26.88 -44.41 22.55
C SER A 612 -28.05 -43.90 21.70
N LEU A 613 -27.80 -43.18 20.61
CA LEU A 613 -28.83 -42.82 19.60
C LEU A 613 -29.51 -44.08 19.04
N TYR A 614 -28.75 -45.13 18.76
CA TYR A 614 -29.28 -46.42 18.30
C TYR A 614 -30.15 -47.11 19.37
N ARG A 615 -29.73 -47.08 20.65
CA ARG A 615 -30.53 -47.59 21.78
C ARG A 615 -31.85 -46.85 22.00
N TYR A 616 -31.92 -45.55 21.68
CA TYR A 616 -33.16 -44.76 21.83
C TYR A 616 -34.09 -44.82 20.62
N LYS A 617 -33.59 -45.04 19.39
CA LYS A 617 -34.42 -45.28 18.19
C LYS A 617 -35.34 -46.49 18.33
N THR A 618 -34.87 -47.54 19.00
CA THR A 618 -35.67 -48.75 19.27
C THR A 618 -36.89 -48.52 20.19
N LYS A 619 -37.05 -47.32 20.79
CA LYS A 619 -38.16 -46.99 21.71
C LYS A 619 -39.11 -45.89 21.22
N SER A 620 -38.79 -45.18 20.13
CA SER A 620 -39.74 -44.25 19.51
C SER A 620 -40.66 -45.00 18.55
N HIS A 621 -41.68 -45.69 19.10
CA HIS A 621 -42.85 -46.07 18.32
C HIS A 621 -43.56 -44.80 17.86
N GLY A 622 -43.33 -44.36 16.61
CA GLY A 622 -43.94 -43.13 16.13
C GLY A 622 -43.55 -42.60 14.74
N SER A 623 -42.69 -43.25 13.95
CA SER A 623 -42.72 -43.09 12.50
C SER A 623 -43.58 -44.21 11.96
N GLY A 624 -44.74 -43.90 11.36
CA GLY A 624 -45.69 -44.90 10.85
C GLY A 624 -45.21 -45.63 9.59
N LEU A 625 -43.93 -46.00 9.53
CA LEU A 625 -43.29 -46.68 8.40
C LEU A 625 -42.96 -48.12 8.84
N SER A 626 -43.19 -49.08 7.94
CA SER A 626 -42.87 -50.50 8.18
C SER A 626 -41.36 -50.69 8.32
N GLU A 627 -40.93 -51.65 9.16
CA GLU A 627 -39.53 -52.06 9.31
C GLU A 627 -38.91 -52.43 7.96
N GLU A 628 -39.68 -53.07 7.07
CA GLU A 628 -39.28 -53.40 5.69
C GLU A 628 -39.02 -52.15 4.83
N GLU A 629 -39.75 -51.06 5.03
CA GLU A 629 -39.54 -49.82 4.27
C GLU A 629 -38.31 -49.04 4.76
N GLU A 630 -37.98 -49.12 6.05
CA GLU A 630 -36.75 -48.54 6.59
C GLU A 630 -35.53 -49.34 6.13
N GLU A 631 -35.60 -50.67 6.15
CA GLU A 631 -34.56 -51.54 5.59
C GLU A 631 -34.38 -51.35 4.09
N GLU A 632 -35.46 -51.20 3.32
CA GLU A 632 -35.37 -50.95 1.88
C GLU A 632 -34.76 -49.56 1.59
N ARG A 633 -35.08 -48.52 2.39
CA ARG A 633 -34.41 -47.21 2.28
C ARG A 633 -32.94 -47.29 2.64
N GLU A 634 -32.56 -48.03 3.69
CA GLU A 634 -31.15 -48.24 4.04
C GLU A 634 -30.40 -49.07 2.98
N PHE A 635 -31.06 -50.06 2.38
CA PHE A 635 -30.53 -50.85 1.28
C PHE A 635 -30.30 -49.98 0.04
N ARG A 636 -31.29 -49.14 -0.33
CA ARG A 636 -31.17 -48.18 -1.44
C ARG A 636 -30.13 -47.08 -1.18
N ARG A 637 -29.86 -46.71 0.08
CA ARG A 637 -28.73 -45.82 0.46
C ARG A 637 -27.37 -46.47 0.25
N LYS A 638 -27.24 -47.77 0.58
CA LYS A 638 -25.99 -48.54 0.43
C LYS A 638 -25.75 -49.02 -1.01
N PHE A 639 -26.83 -49.23 -1.76
CA PHE A 639 -26.84 -49.64 -3.16
C PHE A 639 -27.75 -48.70 -3.98
N PRO A 640 -27.26 -47.51 -4.36
CA PRO A 640 -27.98 -46.61 -5.24
C PRO A 640 -28.29 -47.29 -6.58
N LEU A 641 -29.49 -47.06 -7.12
CA LEU A 641 -29.83 -47.49 -8.47
C LEU A 641 -29.02 -46.63 -9.46
N HIS A 642 -28.07 -47.26 -10.15
CA HIS A 642 -27.27 -46.63 -11.21
C HIS A 642 -28.06 -46.39 -12.50
N GLU A 643 -29.38 -46.60 -12.53
CA GLU A 643 -30.20 -46.41 -13.73
C GLU A 643 -30.05 -45.00 -14.33
N LYS A 644 -29.85 -43.98 -13.49
CA LYS A 644 -29.54 -42.60 -13.92
C LYS A 644 -28.19 -42.45 -14.63
N ASP A 645 -27.22 -43.29 -14.31
CA ASP A 645 -25.89 -43.29 -14.93
C ASP A 645 -25.89 -44.01 -16.29
N PHE A 646 -27.01 -44.65 -16.67
CA PHE A 646 -27.21 -45.35 -17.95
C PHE A 646 -28.42 -44.79 -18.75
N GLU A 647 -29.01 -43.67 -18.32
CA GLU A 647 -30.12 -42.97 -19.01
C GLU A 647 -29.80 -42.63 -20.48
N ASP A 648 -28.52 -42.45 -20.79
CA ASP A 648 -27.97 -42.22 -22.12
C ASP A 648 -27.96 -43.47 -23.03
N ILE A 649 -28.14 -44.67 -22.47
CA ILE A 649 -28.13 -45.96 -23.20
C ILE A 649 -29.53 -46.59 -23.27
N THR A 650 -30.40 -46.38 -22.27
CA THR A 650 -31.71 -47.06 -22.14
C THR A 650 -32.91 -46.22 -22.59
N ALA A 651 -32.71 -45.15 -23.36
CA ALA A 651 -33.76 -44.27 -23.89
C ALA A 651 -34.71 -44.93 -24.93
N GLN A 652 -35.44 -45.97 -24.53
CA GLN A 652 -36.68 -46.39 -25.16
C GLN A 652 -37.81 -46.24 -24.13
N GLU A 653 -38.76 -45.35 -24.44
CA GLU A 653 -39.93 -45.08 -23.60
C GLU A 653 -40.79 -46.34 -23.46
N THR A 654 -40.74 -46.99 -22.29
CA THR A 654 -41.67 -48.05 -21.90
C THR A 654 -42.99 -47.45 -21.39
N LEU A 655 -44.11 -48.05 -21.81
CA LEU A 655 -45.50 -47.64 -21.55
C LEU A 655 -45.99 -47.87 -20.10
N GLU A 656 -45.11 -48.18 -19.16
CA GLU A 656 -45.45 -48.32 -17.74
C GLU A 656 -45.12 -47.01 -17.04
N GLY A 657 -46.16 -46.30 -16.58
CA GLY A 657 -46.02 -44.97 -15.99
C GLY A 657 -45.00 -44.95 -14.85
N GLU A 658 -44.03 -44.05 -14.95
CA GLU A 658 -43.04 -43.83 -13.92
C GLU A 658 -43.73 -43.50 -12.59
N MET A 659 -43.64 -44.41 -11.62
CA MET A 659 -43.87 -44.06 -10.22
C MET A 659 -42.71 -43.16 -9.81
N GLU A 660 -42.95 -41.84 -9.81
CA GLU A 660 -42.09 -40.84 -9.20
C GLU A 660 -41.78 -41.26 -7.75
N THR A 661 -40.64 -41.90 -7.55
CA THR A 661 -40.04 -42.05 -6.23
C THR A 661 -39.10 -40.88 -6.08
N GLU A 662 -39.58 -39.81 -5.43
CA GLU A 662 -38.75 -38.72 -4.97
C GLU A 662 -37.65 -39.29 -4.06
N VAL A 663 -36.46 -39.52 -4.63
CA VAL A 663 -35.26 -39.80 -3.85
C VAL A 663 -34.82 -38.47 -3.25
N VAL A 664 -35.29 -38.19 -2.04
CA VAL A 664 -34.70 -37.16 -1.18
C VAL A 664 -33.26 -37.61 -0.87
N LEU A 665 -32.32 -37.12 -1.66
CA LEU A 665 -30.90 -37.15 -1.32
C LEU A 665 -30.70 -36.25 -0.10
N GLU A 666 -30.76 -36.82 1.10
CA GLU A 666 -30.14 -36.19 2.26
C GLU A 666 -28.65 -35.99 1.93
N GLU A 667 -28.22 -34.73 1.95
CA GLU A 667 -26.82 -34.33 1.73
C GLU A 667 -25.91 -35.18 2.62
N ALA A 668 -24.81 -35.69 2.03
CA ALA A 668 -23.75 -36.36 2.75
C ALA A 668 -23.37 -35.53 3.99
N GLY A 669 -23.48 -36.15 5.17
CA GLY A 669 -23.09 -35.51 6.42
C GLY A 669 -21.68 -34.91 6.34
N PRO A 670 -21.41 -33.84 7.10
CA PRO A 670 -20.13 -33.14 7.03
C PRO A 670 -18.98 -34.13 7.29
N PRO A 671 -17.85 -34.01 6.56
CA PRO A 671 -16.72 -34.93 6.70
C PRO A 671 -16.25 -34.97 8.16
N GLU A 672 -16.01 -36.18 8.66
CA GLU A 672 -15.47 -36.45 10.00
C GLU A 672 -14.23 -35.58 10.26
N LYS A 673 -14.24 -34.86 11.39
CA LYS A 673 -13.13 -33.97 11.77
C LYS A 673 -11.99 -34.81 12.38
N THR A 674 -11.26 -35.56 11.56
CA THR A 674 -10.01 -36.19 12.02
C THR A 674 -8.98 -35.12 12.37
N LEU A 675 -8.53 -35.07 13.64
CA LEU A 675 -7.52 -34.13 14.12
C LEU A 675 -6.13 -34.40 13.52
N LEU A 676 -5.78 -35.68 13.31
CA LEU A 676 -4.58 -36.14 12.61
C LEU A 676 -4.96 -37.06 11.45
N SER A 677 -4.44 -36.78 10.26
CA SER A 677 -4.63 -37.64 9.09
C SER A 677 -3.73 -38.88 9.14
N HIS A 678 -4.19 -39.97 8.50
CA HIS A 678 -3.39 -41.19 8.36
C HIS A 678 -2.05 -40.93 7.66
N HIS A 679 -1.99 -39.98 6.73
CA HIS A 679 -0.76 -39.64 6.01
C HIS A 679 0.28 -38.96 6.90
N SER A 680 -0.15 -38.05 7.77
CA SER A 680 0.71 -37.44 8.78
C SER A 680 1.26 -38.47 9.75
N MET A 681 0.44 -39.41 10.22
CA MET A 681 0.92 -40.44 11.15
C MET A 681 2.01 -41.33 10.54
N LYS A 682 1.86 -41.73 9.26
CA LYS A 682 2.92 -42.44 8.53
C LYS A 682 4.21 -41.62 8.46
N THR A 683 4.10 -40.30 8.30
CA THR A 683 5.24 -39.39 8.26
C THR A 683 5.93 -39.30 9.63
N VAL A 684 5.16 -39.15 10.71
CA VAL A 684 5.67 -39.15 12.09
C VAL A 684 6.44 -40.43 12.40
N MET A 685 5.86 -41.60 12.09
CA MET A 685 6.51 -42.90 12.28
C MET A 685 7.81 -43.02 11.49
N ARG A 686 7.82 -42.57 10.23
CA ARG A 686 9.01 -42.58 9.37
C ARG A 686 10.12 -41.69 9.95
N VAL A 687 9.79 -40.47 10.37
CA VAL A 687 10.75 -39.52 10.95
C VAL A 687 11.33 -40.08 12.25
N HIS A 688 10.48 -40.62 13.13
CA HIS A 688 10.92 -41.29 14.36
C HIS A 688 11.90 -42.42 14.06
N GLN A 689 11.51 -43.35 13.18
CA GLN A 689 12.34 -44.49 12.80
C GLN A 689 13.69 -44.02 12.22
N GLN A 690 13.68 -43.01 11.35
CA GLN A 690 14.90 -42.48 10.75
C GLN A 690 15.81 -41.81 11.78
N LEU A 691 15.30 -40.95 12.66
CA LEU A 691 16.10 -40.28 13.68
C LEU A 691 16.69 -41.28 14.69
N CYS A 692 15.89 -42.24 15.17
CA CYS A 692 16.37 -43.23 16.12
C CYS A 692 17.39 -44.21 15.49
N LEU A 693 17.16 -44.68 14.26
CA LEU A 693 18.08 -45.63 13.62
C LEU A 693 19.37 -44.97 13.11
N SER A 694 19.30 -43.75 12.58
CA SER A 694 20.48 -43.08 12.01
C SER A 694 21.46 -42.54 13.06
N PHE A 695 20.96 -42.18 14.25
CA PHE A 695 21.78 -41.62 15.32
C PHE A 695 22.06 -42.60 16.47
N ALA A 696 21.53 -43.83 16.42
CA ALA A 696 21.95 -44.94 17.29
C ALA A 696 23.32 -45.49 16.82
N GLN A 697 24.36 -44.69 16.97
CA GLN A 697 25.74 -45.11 16.67
C GLN A 697 26.33 -45.84 17.87
N THR A 698 26.87 -47.03 17.62
CA THR A 698 27.72 -47.75 18.58
C THR A 698 29.09 -47.95 17.95
N LEU A 699 30.11 -48.28 18.74
CA LEU A 699 31.48 -48.52 18.24
C LEU A 699 31.55 -49.55 17.10
N TRP A 700 30.55 -50.43 17.00
CA TRP A 700 30.44 -51.52 16.02
C TRP A 700 29.32 -51.31 14.99
N TYR A 701 28.52 -50.26 15.11
CA TYR A 701 27.43 -49.92 14.18
C TYR A 701 27.54 -48.45 13.76
N GLN A 702 28.16 -48.23 12.61
CA GLN A 702 28.20 -46.95 11.91
C GLN A 702 27.39 -47.07 10.63
N GLN A 703 26.15 -46.59 10.63
CA GLN A 703 25.40 -46.42 9.39
C GLN A 703 25.85 -45.14 8.68
N ASN A 704 26.05 -45.23 7.36
CA ASN A 704 26.22 -44.05 6.52
C ASN A 704 24.92 -43.23 6.53
N ILE A 705 25.08 -41.92 6.68
CA ILE A 705 23.99 -40.94 6.59
C ILE A 705 23.29 -41.14 5.23
N PRO A 706 21.94 -41.16 5.18
CA PRO A 706 21.23 -41.38 3.92
C PRO A 706 21.59 -40.32 2.86
N PRO A 707 21.85 -40.72 1.60
CA PRO A 707 22.29 -39.80 0.54
C PRO A 707 21.20 -38.81 0.06
N ASN A 708 19.94 -39.00 0.47
CA ASN A 708 18.77 -38.24 -0.01
C ASN A 708 18.47 -36.94 0.77
N GLN A 709 19.47 -36.30 1.38
CA GLN A 709 19.27 -35.10 2.20
C GLN A 709 18.62 -33.93 1.42
N SER A 710 19.03 -33.73 0.17
CA SER A 710 18.48 -32.66 -0.69
C SER A 710 16.99 -32.85 -0.97
N LYS A 711 16.55 -34.07 -1.21
CA LYS A 711 15.13 -34.39 -1.43
C LYS A 711 14.28 -34.11 -0.19
N LEU A 712 14.79 -34.41 1.00
CA LEU A 712 14.10 -34.17 2.27
C LEU A 712 13.98 -32.67 2.57
N GLN A 713 15.04 -31.90 2.31
CA GLN A 713 15.05 -30.44 2.45
C GLN A 713 14.04 -29.78 1.49
N LEU A 714 13.98 -30.24 0.24
CA LEU A 714 13.00 -29.75 -0.73
C LEU A 714 11.56 -30.10 -0.32
N SER A 715 11.29 -31.33 0.13
CA SER A 715 9.95 -31.70 0.61
C SER A 715 9.52 -30.92 1.85
N LEU A 716 10.44 -30.65 2.78
CA LEU A 716 10.19 -29.77 3.93
C LEU A 716 9.77 -28.38 3.43
N PHE A 717 10.57 -27.80 2.54
CA PHE A 717 10.32 -26.46 2.03
C PHE A 717 8.96 -26.37 1.34
N LEU A 718 8.62 -27.34 0.49
CA LEU A 718 7.32 -27.39 -0.19
C LEU A 718 6.14 -27.54 0.79
N SER A 719 6.28 -28.40 1.82
CA SER A 719 5.26 -28.56 2.86
C SER A 719 5.05 -27.27 3.67
N CYS A 720 6.14 -26.60 4.05
CA CYS A 720 6.08 -25.34 4.77
C CYS A 720 5.54 -24.19 3.91
N TYR A 721 5.89 -24.14 2.62
CA TYR A 721 5.29 -23.21 1.66
C TYR A 721 3.80 -23.46 1.46
N GLN A 722 3.36 -24.72 1.45
CA GLN A 722 1.94 -25.08 1.39
C GLN A 722 1.17 -24.52 2.57
N THR A 723 1.74 -24.68 3.76
CA THR A 723 1.15 -24.17 4.99
C THR A 723 1.24 -22.64 5.08
N GLY A 724 2.35 -22.02 4.67
CA GLY A 724 2.56 -20.58 4.79
C GLY A 724 1.86 -19.74 3.71
N ALA A 725 1.81 -20.20 2.46
CA ALA A 725 1.09 -19.52 1.38
C ALA A 725 -0.40 -19.35 1.74
N SER A 726 -0.94 -20.35 2.44
CA SER A 726 -2.30 -20.33 2.98
C SER A 726 -2.59 -19.13 3.88
N LEU A 727 -1.61 -18.79 4.74
CA LEU A 727 -1.70 -17.71 5.71
C LEU A 727 -1.52 -16.36 5.06
N ILE A 728 -0.56 -16.23 4.14
CA ILE A 728 -0.33 -14.98 3.43
C ILE A 728 -1.51 -14.63 2.54
N ALA A 729 -2.04 -15.58 1.75
CA ALA A 729 -3.14 -15.32 0.82
C ALA A 729 -4.33 -14.61 1.49
N HIS A 730 -4.66 -15.01 2.73
CA HIS A 730 -5.85 -14.53 3.44
C HIS A 730 -5.57 -13.48 4.51
N PHE A 731 -4.46 -13.60 5.23
CA PHE A 731 -4.15 -12.75 6.39
C PHE A 731 -3.05 -11.72 6.14
N TYR A 732 -2.58 -11.55 4.89
CA TYR A 732 -1.64 -10.47 4.55
C TYR A 732 -2.05 -9.05 5.03
N PRO A 733 -3.34 -8.67 5.17
CA PRO A 733 -3.69 -7.33 5.64
C PRO A 733 -3.38 -7.11 7.14
N LEU A 734 -3.18 -8.20 7.89
CA LEU A 734 -2.79 -8.16 9.32
C LEU A 734 -1.27 -8.21 9.49
N ILE A 735 -0.57 -8.67 8.46
CA ILE A 735 0.87 -8.89 8.46
C ILE A 735 1.58 -7.60 8.03
N GLY A 736 2.60 -7.19 8.78
CA GLY A 736 3.42 -6.02 8.46
C GLY A 736 4.32 -6.22 7.24
N SER A 737 4.66 -5.12 6.56
CA SER A 737 5.56 -5.11 5.41
C SER A 737 6.98 -5.62 5.69
N GLU A 738 7.43 -5.62 6.95
CA GLU A 738 8.75 -6.08 7.38
C GLU A 738 8.99 -7.57 7.05
N ILE A 739 7.91 -8.33 6.88
CA ILE A 739 8.02 -9.75 6.50
C ILE A 739 8.62 -9.91 5.12
N ASN A 740 8.43 -8.95 4.21
CA ASN A 740 9.01 -9.03 2.88
C ASN A 740 10.55 -9.19 2.95
N ASP A 741 11.22 -8.55 3.91
CA ASP A 741 12.66 -8.68 4.14
C ASP A 741 13.09 -10.08 4.57
N ASN A 742 12.29 -10.73 5.41
CA ASN A 742 12.57 -12.09 5.87
C ASN A 742 12.29 -13.15 4.80
N LEU A 743 11.45 -12.83 3.82
CA LEU A 743 11.07 -13.71 2.71
C LEU A 743 11.83 -13.39 1.41
N HIS A 744 12.60 -12.31 1.38
CA HIS A 744 13.47 -12.00 0.26
C HIS A 744 14.51 -13.11 0.09
N GLY A 745 14.42 -13.85 -1.02
CA GLY A 745 15.29 -14.99 -1.33
C GLY A 745 14.65 -16.37 -1.17
N SER A 746 13.58 -16.53 -0.35
CA SER A 746 12.83 -17.79 -0.33
C SER A 746 11.85 -17.91 -1.49
N GLN A 747 11.42 -16.78 -2.04
CA GLN A 747 10.53 -16.70 -3.20
C GLN A 747 11.27 -16.83 -4.55
N LEU A 748 12.61 -16.87 -4.52
CA LEU A 748 13.53 -16.99 -5.67
C LEU A 748 14.03 -18.41 -5.79
#